data_AF-A0A640K877-F1
#
_entry.id   AF-A0A640K877-F1
#
_cell.length_a   1.000
_cell.length_b   1.000
_cell.length_c   1.000
_cell.angle_alpha   90.00
_cell.angle_beta   90.00
_cell.angle_gamma   90.00
#
_symmetry.space_group_name_H-M   'P 1'
#
loop_
_entity.id
_entity.type
_entity.pdbx_description
1 polymer ?
#
loop_
_entity_poly.entity_id
_entity_poly.type
_entity_poly.pdbx_seq_one_letter_code
_entity_poly.pdbx_strand_id
1 'polypeptide(L)'
;MRSSNRSSLAVAAVAACLTVLATMVTGLIDSKEIGGTSFTFVGWSSSSKQETYQSCTLTSNAFTIQGASTSLSDDTTLPPGNLQFSQLRVSGGYIVVANYFPRSTSITIKGASGIVHAEKPFIDASSAIYSNRLSIVVTDSDLRWDTAEAHQSVVRAPSFIQLSSALFVIGITVAEASSIVEVVGQSSISQMSVLAVDYTKCTGCAQGLVYFSFLHLWDRSLLRISHSSVKGADGTPLIGVAQGADTGVKVDKSLFVVENVASPTSNLINAPATIGDGGQLTLRTVTVKNIGGRITGSVKAKLLTADDSAQQIPSTSLVPDTGCADACVPPTTVDADCKCTCSADMPNRNFCTAMNDPYTNYVYLGCSVGCTKCSNETACLECGAGYNLVGTVCSLIGGECTDPNCKTCTTPGQCTDCHNGYGLTSSNACVRCSVAHCKSCPTNPGTCTMCLSGSEPVGNVCTPCSNANCVSCPGGANTCTQCASGYRLVDGTCEQCQVSDCLNCDNDPSKCTQCAPNYYLNSLSTCSPAACGIKHCTQCDEQTPSRCQHCETPYTVDSYDGLCMLSGTCSVANCTTCQAGTSKVCTTCDTNYYLTDGKCKAMPDCYVANCAQCMLLDSTKCSTCLRDYTLTTSYICVSITSGAATAYSLWVAAAALLVSVATHLV
;
A
#
# COMPACT_ATOMS: atom_id res chain seq x y z
N MET A 1 23.11 23.51 69.36
CA MET A 1 22.07 24.54 69.16
C MET A 1 22.53 25.49 68.06
N ARG A 2 21.72 25.64 66.99
CA ARG A 2 21.55 26.77 66.03
C ARG A 2 22.83 27.41 65.41
N SER A 3 23.11 27.21 64.11
CA SER A 3 22.66 27.97 62.89
C SER A 3 23.15 29.44 62.87
N SER A 4 23.66 30.09 61.82
CA SER A 4 23.66 29.97 60.33
C SER A 4 24.60 31.08 59.78
N ASN A 5 25.33 30.94 58.67
CA ASN A 5 24.98 31.36 57.29
C ASN A 5 26.23 31.18 56.40
N ARG A 6 26.19 30.41 55.28
CA ARG A 6 25.68 30.65 53.90
C ARG A 6 26.73 31.20 52.92
N SER A 7 27.23 30.30 52.06
CA SER A 7 27.70 30.44 50.66
C SER A 7 28.37 29.09 50.33
N SER A 8 28.13 28.32 49.28
CA SER A 8 27.56 28.46 47.94
C SER A 8 27.11 27.05 47.52
N LEU A 9 26.05 26.92 46.70
CA LEU A 9 25.58 25.63 46.19
C LEU A 9 25.48 25.71 44.68
N ALA A 10 26.44 25.11 43.99
CA ALA A 10 26.29 24.55 42.66
C ALA A 10 27.35 23.44 42.51
N VAL A 11 26.99 22.40 41.76
CA VAL A 11 27.78 21.23 41.33
C VAL A 11 27.43 19.91 42.05
N ALA A 12 27.05 18.95 41.19
CA ALA A 12 27.16 17.49 41.28
C ALA A 12 25.85 16.68 41.40
N ALA A 13 25.46 16.08 40.28
CA ALA A 13 24.99 14.69 40.12
C ALA A 13 24.59 14.47 38.64
N VAL A 14 24.96 13.44 37.87
CA VAL A 14 25.71 12.17 38.04
C VAL A 14 26.15 11.76 36.62
N ALA A 15 27.35 11.22 36.49
CA ALA A 15 27.88 10.58 35.27
C ALA A 15 27.88 9.05 35.42
N ALA A 16 27.62 8.33 34.32
CA ALA A 16 28.04 6.95 33.97
C ALA A 16 27.11 6.40 32.86
N CYS A 17 27.50 5.67 31.81
CA CYS A 17 28.78 5.11 31.38
C CYS A 17 28.59 4.53 29.95
N LEU A 18 29.55 4.72 29.04
CA LEU A 18 30.29 3.65 28.33
C LEU A 18 31.06 4.22 27.13
N THR A 19 32.39 4.19 27.24
CA THR A 19 33.38 4.31 26.16
C THR A 19 34.03 2.96 25.91
N VAL A 20 34.62 2.79 24.70
CA VAL A 20 35.61 1.79 24.19
C VAL A 20 35.04 1.11 22.92
N LEU A 21 35.65 1.05 21.71
CA LEU A 21 36.96 1.41 21.14
C LEU A 21 36.84 1.39 19.59
N ALA A 22 37.46 2.37 18.91
CA ALA A 22 38.09 2.37 17.58
C ALA A 22 37.36 1.92 16.27
N THR A 23 37.49 2.80 15.28
CA THR A 23 37.22 2.72 13.81
C THR A 23 35.80 3.12 13.36
N MET A 24 35.74 4.16 12.50
CA MET A 24 34.55 4.87 11.97
C MET A 24 33.81 5.79 12.97
N VAL A 25 34.33 6.99 13.23
CA VAL A 25 33.60 8.03 13.98
C VAL A 25 32.52 8.64 13.07
N THR A 26 31.34 8.02 13.06
CA THR A 26 30.09 8.67 12.64
C THR A 26 29.38 9.11 13.93
N GLY A 27 29.55 10.38 14.30
CA GLY A 27 28.87 10.93 15.48
C GLY A 27 27.41 11.20 15.14
N LEU A 28 26.51 10.34 15.60
CA LEU A 28 25.07 10.63 15.62
C LEU A 28 24.75 11.42 16.89
N ILE A 29 24.21 12.63 16.71
CA ILE A 29 23.71 13.47 17.79
C ILE A 29 22.19 13.49 17.67
N ASP A 30 21.49 12.93 18.65
CA ASP A 30 20.03 12.79 18.62
C ASP A 30 19.37 13.61 19.75
N SER A 31 18.24 14.25 19.44
CA SER A 31 17.30 14.82 20.42
C SER A 31 17.92 15.86 21.37
N LYS A 32 18.90 16.63 20.89
CA LYS A 32 19.63 17.63 21.67
C LYS A 32 19.23 19.07 21.27
N GLU A 33 19.31 20.00 22.22
CA GLU A 33 19.32 21.44 21.91
C GLU A 33 20.71 21.87 21.40
N ILE A 34 20.74 22.48 20.22
CA ILE A 34 22.00 22.82 19.53
C ILE A 34 22.19 24.32 19.29
N GLY A 35 21.22 25.17 19.65
CA GLY A 35 21.34 26.62 19.52
C GLY A 35 22.53 27.16 20.32
N GLY A 36 23.36 28.00 19.69
CA GLY A 36 24.57 28.57 20.30
C GLY A 36 25.80 27.66 20.27
N THR A 37 25.71 26.52 19.58
CA THR A 37 26.85 25.60 19.40
C THR A 37 27.48 25.75 18.01
N SER A 38 28.62 25.10 17.78
CA SER A 38 29.35 25.21 16.53
C SER A 38 29.97 23.89 16.09
N PHE A 39 30.03 23.68 14.78
CA PHE A 39 30.77 22.61 14.14
C PHE A 39 31.90 23.18 13.27
N THR A 40 33.14 22.79 13.53
CA THR A 40 34.30 23.32 12.79
C THR A 40 34.87 22.29 11.84
N PHE A 41 35.13 22.71 10.59
CA PHE A 41 35.66 21.89 9.49
C PHE A 41 37.21 21.73 9.48
N VAL A 42 37.90 22.16 10.55
CA VAL A 42 39.37 22.31 10.59
C VAL A 42 39.95 21.50 11.76
N GLY A 43 41.19 21.01 11.60
CA GLY A 43 41.98 20.44 12.70
C GLY A 43 41.82 18.94 12.94
N TRP A 44 41.45 18.18 11.91
CA TRP A 44 41.21 16.74 11.99
C TRP A 44 42.17 15.92 11.12
N SER A 45 42.42 14.67 11.50
CA SER A 45 43.39 13.77 10.83
C SER A 45 42.75 12.54 10.16
N SER A 46 41.41 12.46 10.10
CA SER A 46 40.67 11.33 9.54
C SER A 46 40.46 11.43 8.01
N SER A 47 40.04 10.33 7.37
CA SER A 47 39.79 10.23 5.92
C SER A 47 38.51 10.92 5.42
N SER A 48 37.62 11.32 6.34
CA SER A 48 36.49 12.24 6.17
C SER A 48 36.02 12.70 7.56
N LYS A 49 35.40 13.89 7.64
CA LYS A 49 34.62 14.27 8.82
C LYS A 49 33.15 14.18 8.42
N GLN A 50 32.47 13.24 9.06
CA GLN A 50 31.03 13.08 8.94
C GLN A 50 30.38 13.26 10.31
N GLU A 51 29.32 14.06 10.37
CA GLU A 51 28.48 14.18 11.57
C GLU A 51 27.01 14.26 11.15
N THR A 52 26.14 13.69 11.98
CA THR A 52 24.70 13.65 11.72
C THR A 52 23.93 14.08 12.95
N TYR A 53 23.06 15.07 12.78
CA TYR A 53 22.16 15.59 13.79
C TYR A 53 20.75 15.12 13.49
N GLN A 54 20.15 14.33 14.37
CA GLN A 54 18.82 13.76 14.19
C GLN A 54 17.89 14.28 15.28
N SER A 55 16.65 14.64 14.92
CA SER A 55 15.59 15.07 15.85
C SER A 55 16.00 16.20 16.82
N CYS A 56 17.05 16.95 16.49
CA CYS A 56 17.60 18.00 17.35
C CYS A 56 16.71 19.24 17.34
N THR A 57 16.82 20.07 18.37
CA THR A 57 16.11 21.36 18.46
C THR A 57 17.08 22.52 18.32
N LEU A 58 16.83 23.37 17.33
CA LEU A 58 17.55 24.61 17.09
C LEU A 58 16.83 25.75 17.83
N THR A 59 17.31 26.04 19.04
CA THR A 59 16.80 27.10 19.94
C THR A 59 17.38 28.47 19.58
N SER A 60 16.93 29.56 20.23
CA SER A 60 17.06 30.98 19.85
C SER A 60 18.45 31.60 19.56
N ASN A 61 19.47 30.80 19.31
CA ASN A 61 20.83 31.19 18.96
C ASN A 61 21.27 30.49 17.67
N ALA A 62 22.33 31.01 17.04
CA ALA A 62 22.92 30.39 15.85
C ALA A 62 23.55 29.02 16.15
N PHE A 63 23.36 28.05 15.24
CA PHE A 63 24.29 26.93 15.09
C PHE A 63 25.32 27.28 14.02
N THR A 64 26.59 27.40 14.40
CA THR A 64 27.64 27.88 13.48
C THR A 64 28.41 26.72 12.85
N ILE A 65 28.30 26.58 11.54
CA ILE A 65 29.11 25.71 10.70
C ILE A 65 30.32 26.51 10.20
N GLN A 66 31.47 26.23 10.79
CA GLN A 66 32.69 27.03 10.65
C GLN A 66 33.72 26.33 9.74
N GLY A 67 33.96 26.90 8.56
CA GLY A 67 35.08 26.57 7.69
C GLY A 67 36.43 27.16 8.16
N ALA A 68 37.50 26.91 7.42
CA ALA A 68 38.82 27.51 7.66
C ALA A 68 38.86 28.99 7.30
N SER A 69 39.65 29.77 8.03
CA SER A 69 39.85 31.21 7.81
C SER A 69 40.62 31.55 6.54
N THR A 70 41.33 30.57 5.96
CA THR A 70 42.11 30.72 4.72
C THR A 70 41.65 29.72 3.68
N SER A 71 41.90 30.02 2.40
CA SER A 71 41.49 29.11 1.32
C SER A 71 42.05 27.71 1.49
N LEU A 72 41.15 26.73 1.41
CA LEU A 72 41.46 25.30 1.36
C LEU A 72 41.28 24.72 -0.05
N SER A 73 40.94 25.56 -1.03
CA SER A 73 40.53 25.12 -2.36
C SER A 73 41.63 24.37 -3.12
N ASP A 74 42.90 24.52 -2.74
CA ASP A 74 44.04 23.88 -3.40
C ASP A 74 44.66 22.76 -2.59
N ASP A 75 44.20 22.56 -1.35
CA ASP A 75 44.71 21.51 -0.48
C ASP A 75 44.01 20.19 -0.76
N THR A 76 44.61 19.40 -1.67
CA THR A 76 44.14 18.06 -2.03
C THR A 76 44.35 17.02 -0.94
N THR A 77 45.05 17.37 0.15
CA THR A 77 45.29 16.47 1.29
C THR A 77 44.12 16.45 2.26
N LEU A 78 43.23 17.45 2.22
CA LEU A 78 42.07 17.50 3.09
C LEU A 78 40.95 16.58 2.58
N PRO A 79 40.37 15.77 3.48
CA PRO A 79 39.29 14.87 3.11
C PRO A 79 37.98 15.63 2.84
N PRO A 80 37.02 15.01 2.12
CA PRO A 80 35.70 15.59 1.92
C PRO A 80 34.92 15.70 3.24
N GLY A 81 34.06 16.70 3.30
CA GLY A 81 33.18 16.99 4.43
C GLY A 81 31.75 16.52 4.20
N ASN A 82 31.10 15.94 5.21
CA ASN A 82 29.68 15.59 5.12
C ASN A 82 28.95 15.89 6.44
N LEU A 83 28.08 16.90 6.44
CA LEU A 83 27.30 17.28 7.61
C LEU A 83 25.82 17.13 7.28
N GLN A 84 25.07 16.40 8.12
CA GLN A 84 23.66 16.10 7.87
C GLN A 84 22.80 16.46 9.07
N PHE A 85 21.64 17.05 8.80
CA PHE A 85 20.56 17.27 9.76
C PHE A 85 19.31 16.55 9.26
N SER A 86 18.62 15.84 10.15
CA SER A 86 17.37 15.13 9.87
C SER A 86 16.35 15.43 10.95
N GLN A 87 15.12 15.79 10.55
CA GLN A 87 14.00 16.07 11.46
C GLN A 87 14.31 17.21 12.46
N LEU A 88 14.97 18.27 11.99
CA LEU A 88 15.40 19.39 12.83
C LEU A 88 14.19 20.23 13.29
N ARG A 89 13.95 20.33 14.59
CA ARG A 89 12.92 21.23 15.15
C ARG A 89 13.49 22.63 15.30
N VAL A 90 12.82 23.65 14.79
CA VAL A 90 13.28 25.04 14.84
C VAL A 90 12.39 25.84 15.81
N SER A 91 13.00 26.42 16.83
CA SER A 91 12.34 27.21 17.86
C SER A 91 13.08 28.53 18.05
N GLY A 92 12.97 29.39 17.04
CA GLY A 92 13.59 30.72 17.00
C GLY A 92 15.09 30.70 16.72
N GLY A 93 15.67 29.56 16.32
CA GLY A 93 17.08 29.46 15.97
C GLY A 93 17.34 29.49 14.46
N TYR A 94 18.61 29.52 14.08
CA TYR A 94 19.07 29.56 12.68
C TYR A 94 20.49 28.98 12.54
N ILE A 95 20.94 28.74 11.31
CA ILE A 95 22.25 28.17 10.99
C ILE A 95 23.11 29.25 10.33
N VAL A 96 24.39 29.31 10.71
CA VAL A 96 25.39 30.14 10.04
C VAL A 96 26.40 29.23 9.34
N VAL A 97 26.69 29.49 8.08
CA VAL A 97 27.74 28.80 7.31
C VAL A 97 28.80 29.83 6.91
N ALA A 98 30.03 29.64 7.37
CA ALA A 98 31.06 30.66 7.26
C ALA A 98 32.41 30.12 6.76
N ASN A 99 33.11 30.96 5.98
CA ASN A 99 34.48 30.77 5.50
C ASN A 99 34.68 29.59 4.52
N TYR A 100 35.91 29.08 4.40
CA TYR A 100 36.33 28.12 3.36
C TYR A 100 36.14 26.67 3.80
N PHE A 101 35.59 25.83 2.92
CA PHE A 101 35.38 24.41 3.19
C PHE A 101 36.39 23.52 2.44
N PRO A 102 36.60 22.27 2.88
CA PRO A 102 37.33 21.29 2.07
C PRO A 102 36.63 21.04 0.72
N ARG A 103 37.38 20.56 -0.28
CA ARG A 103 36.82 20.14 -1.58
C ARG A 103 35.74 19.09 -1.37
N SER A 104 34.68 19.13 -2.18
CA SER A 104 33.57 18.16 -2.11
C SER A 104 32.90 18.07 -0.74
N THR A 105 32.65 19.22 -0.11
CA THR A 105 31.89 19.31 1.15
C THR A 105 30.39 19.35 0.88
N SER A 106 29.62 18.52 1.59
CA SER A 106 28.16 18.54 1.56
C SER A 106 27.58 18.89 2.93
N ILE A 107 26.65 19.85 2.95
CA ILE A 107 25.85 20.23 4.11
C ILE A 107 24.39 19.98 3.73
N THR A 108 23.76 19.00 4.37
CA THR A 108 22.38 18.58 4.07
C THR A 108 21.48 18.81 5.26
N ILE A 109 20.35 19.49 5.06
CA ILE A 109 19.28 19.68 6.03
C ILE A 109 18.02 19.05 5.46
N LYS A 110 17.46 18.06 6.15
CA LYS A 110 16.24 17.37 5.75
C LYS A 110 15.19 17.42 6.85
N GLY A 111 13.95 17.75 6.50
CA GLY A 111 12.84 17.66 7.46
C GLY A 111 12.88 18.73 8.54
N ALA A 112 13.41 19.93 8.27
CA ALA A 112 13.40 21.00 9.26
C ALA A 112 11.97 21.55 9.43
N SER A 113 11.51 21.76 10.66
CA SER A 113 10.17 22.29 10.90
C SER A 113 10.10 23.22 12.10
N GLY A 114 9.37 24.33 11.97
CA GLY A 114 9.08 25.24 13.08
C GLY A 114 9.24 26.73 12.75
N ILE A 115 9.47 27.53 13.79
CA ILE A 115 9.58 29.00 13.68
C ILE A 115 11.06 29.37 13.66
N VAL A 116 11.48 30.13 12.66
CA VAL A 116 12.86 30.64 12.53
C VAL A 116 13.03 31.95 13.32
N HIS A 117 14.26 32.26 13.71
CA HIS A 117 14.58 33.54 14.37
C HIS A 117 14.06 34.75 13.56
N ALA A 118 13.46 35.74 14.24
CA ALA A 118 13.05 37.00 13.63
C ALA A 118 14.24 37.72 12.96
N GLU A 119 14.04 38.42 11.84
CA GLU A 119 15.10 39.16 11.13
C GLU A 119 16.30 38.32 10.60
N LYS A 120 16.28 36.98 10.73
CA LYS A 120 17.38 36.12 10.27
C LYS A 120 16.88 35.13 9.21
N PRO A 121 17.74 34.76 8.25
CA PRO A 121 17.46 33.62 7.40
C PRO A 121 17.59 32.32 8.22
N PHE A 122 16.94 31.25 7.77
CA PHE A 122 17.11 29.93 8.40
C PHE A 122 18.55 29.44 8.24
N ILE A 123 19.16 29.65 7.07
CA ILE A 123 20.58 29.43 6.81
C ILE A 123 21.18 30.75 6.31
N ASP A 124 22.06 31.34 7.11
CA ASP A 124 22.93 32.44 6.69
C ASP A 124 24.26 31.89 6.17
N ALA A 125 24.37 31.76 4.85
CA ALA A 125 25.59 31.36 4.15
C ALA A 125 26.27 32.56 3.44
N SER A 126 25.92 33.80 3.77
CA SER A 126 26.46 35.00 3.11
C SER A 126 27.98 35.12 3.17
N SER A 127 28.59 34.55 4.21
CA SER A 127 30.04 34.50 4.42
C SER A 127 30.69 33.16 4.05
N ALA A 128 29.90 32.19 3.57
CA ALA A 128 30.42 30.92 3.08
C ALA A 128 31.16 31.14 1.75
N ILE A 129 32.34 30.54 1.63
CA ILE A 129 33.13 30.62 0.40
C ILE A 129 33.11 29.25 -0.26
N TYR A 130 32.44 29.18 -1.41
CA TYR A 130 32.30 27.97 -2.20
C TYR A 130 33.67 27.51 -2.73
N SER A 131 34.22 26.49 -2.08
CA SER A 131 35.57 25.95 -2.26
C SER A 131 35.54 24.67 -3.11
N ASN A 132 35.39 24.82 -4.43
CA ASN A 132 35.39 23.70 -5.38
C ASN A 132 34.51 22.50 -4.95
N ARG A 133 33.24 22.52 -5.37
CA ARG A 133 32.20 21.51 -5.06
C ARG A 133 31.66 21.57 -3.62
N LEU A 134 31.44 22.76 -3.05
CA LEU A 134 30.62 22.89 -1.84
C LEU A 134 29.14 22.77 -2.24
N SER A 135 28.40 21.92 -1.55
CA SER A 135 26.98 21.69 -1.77
C SER A 135 26.19 21.95 -0.49
N ILE A 136 25.21 22.86 -0.56
CA ILE A 136 24.23 23.09 0.50
C ILE A 136 22.88 22.58 -0.01
N VAL A 137 22.26 21.68 0.73
CA VAL A 137 21.04 20.99 0.35
C VAL A 137 20.02 21.13 1.46
N VAL A 138 18.86 21.70 1.15
CA VAL A 138 17.72 21.80 2.07
C VAL A 138 16.55 21.07 1.44
N THR A 139 16.01 20.05 2.11
CA THR A 139 14.86 19.28 1.61
C THR A 139 13.75 19.11 2.64
N ASP A 140 12.52 18.94 2.14
CA ASP A 140 11.36 18.45 2.92
C ASP A 140 11.06 19.28 4.18
N SER A 141 11.23 20.60 4.13
CA SER A 141 11.16 21.44 5.33
C SER A 141 9.93 22.35 5.33
N ASP A 142 9.37 22.60 6.52
CA ASP A 142 8.19 23.45 6.77
C ASP A 142 8.54 24.56 7.77
N LEU A 143 8.82 25.76 7.27
CA LEU A 143 9.39 26.85 8.05
C LEU A 143 8.47 28.07 8.03
N ARG A 144 8.43 28.81 9.13
CA ARG A 144 7.72 30.08 9.20
C ARG A 144 8.48 31.13 9.97
N TRP A 145 8.18 32.39 9.66
CA TRP A 145 8.56 33.55 10.45
C TRP A 145 7.31 34.17 11.06
N ASP A 146 7.48 35.01 12.09
CA ASP A 146 6.35 35.67 12.74
C ASP A 146 5.78 36.81 11.89
N THR A 147 6.62 37.47 11.09
CA THR A 147 6.26 38.58 10.18
C THR A 147 7.26 38.68 9.04
N ALA A 148 6.81 38.84 7.80
CA ALA A 148 7.71 39.02 6.65
C ALA A 148 8.53 40.33 6.74
N GLU A 149 9.85 40.20 6.85
CA GLU A 149 10.81 41.33 6.88
C GLU A 149 12.02 41.09 5.98
N ALA A 150 12.73 42.18 5.67
CA ALA A 150 14.03 42.09 5.02
C ALA A 150 14.93 41.13 5.79
N HIS A 151 15.62 40.24 5.07
CA HIS A 151 16.54 39.24 5.61
C HIS A 151 15.97 37.91 6.12
N GLN A 152 14.67 37.71 5.96
CA GLN A 152 14.03 36.43 6.28
C GLN A 152 13.92 35.57 5.03
N SER A 153 14.86 34.65 4.86
CA SER A 153 14.84 33.67 3.77
C SER A 153 15.21 32.28 4.27
N VAL A 154 14.87 31.23 3.52
CA VAL A 154 15.32 29.87 3.88
C VAL A 154 16.83 29.80 3.79
N VAL A 155 17.39 30.31 2.69
CA VAL A 155 18.84 30.40 2.51
C VAL A 155 19.21 31.79 2.02
N ARG A 156 20.02 32.49 2.80
CA ARG A 156 20.83 33.58 2.30
C ARG A 156 22.14 33.04 1.77
N ALA A 157 22.28 33.01 0.46
CA ALA A 157 23.48 32.55 -0.23
C ALA A 157 24.53 33.67 -0.34
N PRO A 158 25.82 33.33 -0.52
CA PRO A 158 26.86 34.29 -0.83
C PRO A 158 26.73 34.79 -2.27
N SER A 159 27.34 35.94 -2.58
CA SER A 159 27.28 36.57 -3.91
C SER A 159 27.84 35.72 -5.05
N PHE A 160 28.65 34.69 -4.77
CA PHE A 160 29.27 33.86 -5.80
C PHE A 160 29.02 32.38 -5.52
N ILE A 161 28.22 31.73 -6.37
CA ILE A 161 28.06 30.27 -6.40
C ILE A 161 28.88 29.77 -7.59
N GLN A 162 30.10 29.32 -7.32
CA GLN A 162 31.11 29.05 -8.35
C GLN A 162 31.91 27.77 -8.08
N LEU A 163 32.80 27.40 -9.00
CA LEU A 163 33.68 26.23 -8.90
C LEU A 163 32.90 24.92 -8.69
N SER A 164 31.97 24.60 -9.59
CA SER A 164 31.17 23.36 -9.56
C SER A 164 30.38 23.16 -8.26
N SER A 165 29.97 24.27 -7.64
CA SER A 165 29.25 24.26 -6.38
C SER A 165 27.75 24.21 -6.59
N ALA A 166 27.01 23.88 -5.53
CA ALA A 166 25.57 23.74 -5.62
C ALA A 166 24.82 24.29 -4.40
N LEU A 167 23.68 24.90 -4.68
CA LEU A 167 22.64 25.20 -3.70
C LEU A 167 21.32 24.58 -4.16
N PHE A 168 20.79 23.67 -3.36
CA PHE A 168 19.55 22.96 -3.63
C PHE A 168 18.55 23.24 -2.51
N VAL A 169 17.37 23.73 -2.88
CA VAL A 169 16.26 23.99 -1.94
C VAL A 169 15.02 23.34 -2.50
N ILE A 170 14.61 22.21 -1.93
CA ILE A 170 13.68 21.28 -2.56
C ILE A 170 12.55 20.88 -1.61
N GLY A 171 11.31 20.95 -2.06
CA GLY A 171 10.15 20.53 -1.29
C GLY A 171 9.96 21.31 0.00
N ILE A 172 10.12 22.62 -0.10
CA ILE A 172 10.04 23.53 1.03
C ILE A 172 8.67 24.19 1.06
N THR A 173 8.00 24.17 2.20
CA THR A 173 6.82 24.98 2.47
C THR A 173 7.20 26.09 3.43
N VAL A 174 6.94 27.34 3.05
CA VAL A 174 7.28 28.51 3.85
C VAL A 174 6.10 29.47 3.98
N ALA A 175 5.96 30.04 5.17
CA ALA A 175 5.04 31.13 5.46
C ALA A 175 5.76 32.37 6.01
N GLU A 176 5.30 33.55 5.61
CA GLU A 176 5.74 34.86 6.10
C GLU A 176 7.24 35.15 5.91
N ALA A 177 7.85 34.64 4.84
CA ALA A 177 9.25 34.96 4.49
C ALA A 177 9.35 36.14 3.51
N SER A 178 10.55 36.69 3.32
CA SER A 178 10.84 37.54 2.15
C SER A 178 11.03 36.71 0.89
N SER A 179 11.86 35.65 0.94
CA SER A 179 12.12 34.75 -0.18
C SER A 179 12.50 33.33 0.26
N ILE A 180 12.51 32.37 -0.67
CA ILE A 180 13.10 31.04 -0.39
C ILE A 180 14.62 31.14 -0.41
N VAL A 181 15.18 31.68 -1.49
CA VAL A 181 16.61 31.95 -1.60
C VAL A 181 16.83 33.45 -1.79
N GLU A 182 17.76 34.01 -1.03
CA GLU A 182 18.22 35.38 -1.17
C GLU A 182 19.71 35.36 -1.52
N VAL A 183 20.10 36.05 -2.59
CA VAL A 183 21.50 36.27 -2.96
C VAL A 183 21.77 37.77 -2.97
N VAL A 184 22.53 38.21 -1.98
CA VAL A 184 22.85 39.63 -1.77
C VAL A 184 24.17 40.00 -2.44
N GLY A 185 24.28 41.24 -2.93
CA GLY A 185 25.46 41.74 -3.64
C GLY A 185 25.48 41.38 -5.14
N GLN A 186 26.61 41.61 -5.81
CA GLN A 186 26.77 41.27 -7.23
C GLN A 186 26.74 39.75 -7.41
N SER A 187 25.56 39.20 -7.71
CA SER A 187 25.37 37.76 -7.68
C SER A 187 25.84 37.11 -8.98
N SER A 188 26.67 36.07 -8.88
CA SER A 188 27.18 35.31 -10.01
C SER A 188 27.04 33.81 -9.75
N ILE A 189 26.45 33.11 -10.70
CA ILE A 189 26.41 31.64 -10.72
C ILE A 189 27.26 31.19 -11.91
N SER A 190 28.40 30.58 -11.64
CA SER A 190 29.43 30.37 -12.65
C SER A 190 30.21 29.05 -12.53
N GLN A 191 30.98 28.71 -13.56
CA GLN A 191 31.92 27.59 -13.54
C GLN A 191 31.26 26.26 -13.16
N MET A 192 30.24 25.87 -13.93
CA MET A 192 29.53 24.59 -13.78
C MET A 192 28.76 24.47 -12.45
N SER A 193 28.29 25.60 -11.91
CA SER A 193 27.57 25.64 -10.64
C SER A 193 26.05 25.66 -10.81
N VAL A 194 25.34 25.29 -9.76
CA VAL A 194 23.87 25.11 -9.81
C VAL A 194 23.19 25.81 -8.64
N LEU A 195 22.11 26.52 -8.94
CA LEU A 195 21.07 26.91 -7.97
C LEU A 195 19.75 26.32 -8.43
N ALA A 196 19.13 25.46 -7.63
CA ALA A 196 17.81 24.90 -7.92
C ALA A 196 16.84 25.10 -6.76
N VAL A 197 15.63 25.57 -7.09
CA VAL A 197 14.50 25.74 -6.19
C VAL A 197 13.31 24.96 -6.76
N ASP A 198 13.08 23.77 -6.22
CA ASP A 198 12.15 22.79 -6.78
C ASP A 198 11.06 22.40 -5.76
N TYR A 199 9.82 22.19 -6.20
CA TYR A 199 8.69 21.79 -5.34
C TYR A 199 8.45 22.72 -4.13
N THR A 200 8.74 24.01 -4.29
CA THR A 200 8.64 24.98 -3.19
C THR A 200 7.30 25.72 -3.20
N LYS A 201 6.76 25.93 -2.02
CA LYS A 201 5.56 26.73 -1.78
C LYS A 201 5.89 27.84 -0.83
N CYS A 202 5.67 29.07 -1.26
CA CYS A 202 5.81 30.21 -0.38
C CYS A 202 4.50 31.00 -0.27
N THR A 203 4.03 31.16 0.96
CA THR A 203 2.92 32.05 1.31
C THR A 203 3.49 33.30 1.99
N GLY A 204 3.15 34.48 1.49
CA GLY A 204 3.68 35.74 2.03
C GLY A 204 5.10 36.11 1.59
N CYS A 205 5.72 35.40 0.63
CA CYS A 205 7.03 35.78 0.07
C CYS A 205 7.00 37.17 -0.59
N ALA A 206 7.41 38.21 0.12
CA ALA A 206 7.35 39.59 -0.36
C ALA A 206 8.25 39.86 -1.59
N GLN A 207 9.35 39.10 -1.74
CA GLN A 207 10.37 39.28 -2.78
C GLN A 207 10.43 38.13 -3.79
N GLY A 208 9.58 37.11 -3.67
CA GLY A 208 9.49 35.96 -4.58
C GLY A 208 10.16 34.68 -4.08
N LEU A 209 10.28 33.67 -4.94
CA LEU A 209 10.99 32.42 -4.60
C LEU A 209 12.48 32.69 -4.48
N VAL A 210 13.05 33.39 -5.45
CA VAL A 210 14.46 33.73 -5.46
C VAL A 210 14.60 35.23 -5.61
N TYR A 211 15.43 35.83 -4.76
CA TYR A 211 15.75 37.25 -4.79
C TYR A 211 17.24 37.47 -5.04
N PHE A 212 17.56 38.35 -5.99
CA PHE A 212 18.93 38.75 -6.32
C PHE A 212 19.09 40.26 -6.23
N SER A 213 20.29 40.75 -5.88
CA SER A 213 20.58 42.18 -6.12
C SER A 213 20.88 42.45 -7.60
N PHE A 214 21.59 41.53 -8.25
CA PHE A 214 21.90 41.46 -9.68
C PHE A 214 22.30 40.01 -9.96
N LEU A 215 21.99 39.43 -11.12
CA LEU A 215 22.38 38.06 -11.45
C LEU A 215 23.14 37.98 -12.78
N HIS A 216 24.36 37.45 -12.75
CA HIS A 216 25.06 36.94 -13.94
C HIS A 216 25.22 35.43 -13.85
N LEU A 217 24.55 34.71 -14.75
CA LEU A 217 24.61 33.26 -14.89
C LEU A 217 25.50 32.92 -16.09
N TRP A 218 26.67 32.31 -15.84
CA TRP A 218 27.65 32.08 -16.91
C TRP A 218 28.52 30.82 -16.76
N ASP A 219 29.31 30.50 -17.80
CA ASP A 219 30.24 29.36 -17.83
C ASP A 219 29.59 28.02 -17.41
N ARG A 220 28.62 27.58 -18.21
CA ARG A 220 27.97 26.26 -18.13
C ARG A 220 27.24 26.02 -16.81
N SER A 221 26.62 27.06 -16.28
CA SER A 221 25.91 27.02 -15.00
C SER A 221 24.40 26.91 -15.20
N LEU A 222 23.70 26.56 -14.12
CA LEU A 222 22.26 26.34 -14.12
C LEU A 222 21.56 27.13 -13.01
N LEU A 223 20.53 27.87 -13.38
CA LEU A 223 19.49 28.33 -12.46
C LEU A 223 18.18 27.62 -12.82
N ARG A 224 17.57 26.95 -11.85
CA ARG A 224 16.34 26.18 -12.05
C ARG A 224 15.28 26.55 -11.01
N ILE A 225 14.05 26.76 -11.47
CA ILE A 225 12.85 26.85 -10.65
C ILE A 225 11.82 25.88 -11.22
N SER A 226 11.39 24.88 -10.44
CA SER A 226 10.49 23.82 -10.92
C SER A 226 9.37 23.53 -9.93
N HIS A 227 8.17 23.20 -10.42
CA HIS A 227 7.06 22.69 -9.59
C HIS A 227 6.73 23.56 -8.35
N SER A 228 6.98 24.87 -8.46
CA SER A 228 6.95 25.79 -7.33
C SER A 228 5.85 26.83 -7.46
N SER A 229 5.46 27.45 -6.35
CA SER A 229 4.43 28.49 -6.33
C SER A 229 4.67 29.55 -5.26
N VAL A 230 4.27 30.78 -5.58
CA VAL A 230 4.23 31.91 -4.64
C VAL A 230 2.80 32.41 -4.54
N LYS A 231 2.32 32.53 -3.31
CA LYS A 231 1.07 33.20 -2.97
C LYS A 231 1.42 34.46 -2.15
N GLY A 232 1.62 35.56 -2.86
CA GLY A 232 1.95 36.86 -2.29
C GLY A 232 0.91 37.93 -2.63
N ALA A 233 1.26 39.20 -2.41
CA ALA A 233 0.47 40.32 -2.89
C ALA A 233 0.39 40.29 -4.43
N ASP A 234 -0.67 40.89 -4.97
CA ASP A 234 -0.86 40.96 -6.41
C ASP A 234 0.33 41.68 -7.10
N GLY A 235 0.96 41.01 -8.07
CA GLY A 235 2.14 41.50 -8.79
C GLY A 235 3.50 41.20 -8.15
N THR A 236 3.56 40.53 -6.99
CA THR A 236 4.82 40.04 -6.42
C THR A 236 5.56 39.16 -7.44
N PRO A 237 6.89 39.30 -7.65
CA PRO A 237 7.60 38.49 -8.63
C PRO A 237 7.87 37.07 -8.12
N LEU A 238 8.00 36.09 -9.02
CA LEU A 238 8.59 34.78 -8.72
C LEU A 238 10.11 34.90 -8.58
N ILE A 239 10.73 35.68 -9.46
CA ILE A 239 12.15 36.01 -9.45
C ILE A 239 12.27 37.51 -9.14
N GLY A 240 12.57 37.82 -7.89
CA GLY A 240 12.83 39.18 -7.46
C GLY A 240 14.26 39.59 -7.79
N VAL A 241 14.40 40.81 -8.29
CA VAL A 241 15.66 41.50 -8.48
C VAL A 241 15.53 42.88 -7.85
N ALA A 242 16.57 43.33 -7.14
CA ALA A 242 16.66 44.69 -6.64
C ALA A 242 16.46 45.70 -7.79
N GLN A 243 15.97 46.90 -7.49
CA GLN A 243 15.67 47.93 -8.49
C GLN A 243 16.80 48.96 -8.54
N GLY A 244 17.31 49.27 -9.74
CA GLY A 244 18.39 50.25 -9.98
C GLY A 244 18.83 50.33 -11.43
N ALA A 245 19.75 51.25 -11.76
CA ALA A 245 20.20 51.48 -13.14
C ALA A 245 20.97 50.30 -13.77
N ASP A 246 21.65 49.49 -12.93
CA ASP A 246 22.47 48.34 -13.35
C ASP A 246 21.94 47.00 -12.83
N THR A 247 20.66 46.94 -12.48
CA THR A 247 20.02 45.72 -11.96
C THR A 247 19.34 44.93 -13.07
N GLY A 248 19.54 43.61 -13.08
CA GLY A 248 18.92 42.73 -14.05
C GLY A 248 19.49 41.32 -13.98
N VAL A 249 19.04 40.50 -14.93
CA VAL A 249 19.52 39.13 -15.13
C VAL A 249 20.30 39.06 -16.43
N LYS A 250 21.50 38.49 -16.40
CA LYS A 250 22.30 38.18 -17.59
C LYS A 250 22.59 36.69 -17.64
N VAL A 251 22.37 36.06 -18.78
CA VAL A 251 22.65 34.62 -18.98
C VAL A 251 23.55 34.43 -20.20
N ASP A 252 24.77 33.94 -20.00
CA ASP A 252 25.75 33.67 -21.07
C ASP A 252 26.25 32.22 -21.00
N LYS A 253 26.25 31.46 -22.09
CA LYS A 253 26.76 30.06 -22.13
C LYS A 253 26.22 29.17 -20.99
N SER A 254 24.97 29.39 -20.58
CA SER A 254 24.35 28.82 -19.38
C SER A 254 22.84 28.69 -19.54
N LEU A 255 22.20 27.96 -18.63
CA LEU A 255 20.78 27.62 -18.73
C LEU A 255 19.98 28.18 -17.55
N PHE A 256 18.92 28.91 -17.85
CA PHE A 256 17.91 29.33 -16.88
C PHE A 256 16.59 28.60 -17.20
N VAL A 257 16.07 27.80 -16.27
CA VAL A 257 14.82 27.05 -16.42
C VAL A 257 13.79 27.52 -15.42
N VAL A 258 12.57 27.78 -15.90
CA VAL A 258 11.36 27.89 -15.08
C VAL A 258 10.32 26.93 -15.64
N GLU A 259 9.90 25.94 -14.86
CA GLU A 259 8.95 24.94 -15.34
C GLU A 259 7.92 24.51 -14.30
N ASN A 260 6.72 24.15 -14.77
CA ASN A 260 5.60 23.67 -13.94
C ASN A 260 5.29 24.61 -12.76
N VAL A 261 5.33 25.92 -13.02
CA VAL A 261 5.04 26.95 -12.02
C VAL A 261 3.63 27.48 -12.22
N ALA A 262 2.85 27.53 -11.14
CA ALA A 262 1.51 28.11 -11.11
C ALA A 262 1.43 29.20 -10.05
N SER A 263 1.47 30.47 -10.46
CA SER A 263 1.38 31.64 -9.59
C SER A 263 0.63 32.77 -10.31
N PRO A 264 -0.69 32.62 -10.53
CA PRO A 264 -1.47 33.49 -11.41
C PRO A 264 -1.60 34.95 -10.92
N THR A 265 -1.26 35.22 -9.68
CA THR A 265 -1.24 36.59 -9.10
C THR A 265 0.14 37.22 -9.15
N SER A 266 1.17 36.47 -9.53
CA SER A 266 2.58 36.87 -9.42
C SER A 266 3.15 37.20 -10.79
N ASN A 267 4.08 38.15 -10.85
CA ASN A 267 4.86 38.38 -12.06
C ASN A 267 5.96 37.31 -12.18
N LEU A 268 6.45 37.01 -13.38
CA LEU A 268 7.60 36.10 -13.53
C LEU A 268 8.87 36.72 -12.94
N ILE A 269 9.20 37.93 -13.37
CA ILE A 269 10.41 38.65 -12.98
C ILE A 269 10.12 40.16 -12.91
N ASN A 270 10.74 40.89 -12.00
CA ASN A 270 10.54 42.34 -11.85
C ASN A 270 11.67 43.21 -12.42
N ALA A 271 12.57 42.63 -13.21
CA ALA A 271 13.70 43.33 -13.82
C ALA A 271 14.01 42.80 -15.22
N PRO A 272 14.73 43.57 -16.06
CA PRO A 272 15.12 43.11 -17.37
C PRO A 272 16.02 41.86 -17.31
N ALA A 273 15.84 40.96 -18.27
CA ALA A 273 16.69 39.80 -18.48
C ALA A 273 17.29 39.81 -19.88
N THR A 274 18.60 39.63 -19.98
CA THR A 274 19.34 39.56 -21.24
C THR A 274 19.97 38.18 -21.37
N ILE A 275 19.50 37.41 -22.35
CA ILE A 275 20.07 36.11 -22.70
C ILE A 275 21.09 36.34 -23.81
N GLY A 276 22.37 36.34 -23.43
CA GLY A 276 23.50 36.53 -24.31
C GLY A 276 23.92 35.27 -25.05
N ASP A 277 25.13 35.30 -25.62
CA ASP A 277 25.64 34.26 -26.50
C ASP A 277 25.76 32.90 -25.78
N GLY A 278 25.27 31.84 -26.42
CA GLY A 278 25.16 30.49 -25.86
C GLY A 278 24.28 30.38 -24.61
N GLY A 279 23.58 31.44 -24.19
CA GLY A 279 22.62 31.41 -23.09
C GLY A 279 21.24 30.93 -23.55
N GLN A 280 20.46 30.35 -22.63
CA GLN A 280 19.06 30.01 -22.90
C GLN A 280 18.19 30.24 -21.66
N LEU A 281 17.01 30.83 -21.87
CA LEU A 281 15.89 30.79 -20.93
C LEU A 281 14.82 29.83 -21.45
N THR A 282 14.41 28.88 -20.60
CA THR A 282 13.39 27.88 -20.91
C THR A 282 12.21 28.04 -19.96
N LEU A 283 11.03 28.31 -20.52
CA LEU A 283 9.75 28.45 -19.80
C LEU A 283 8.80 27.32 -20.21
N ARG A 284 8.38 26.45 -19.28
CA ARG A 284 7.50 25.31 -19.61
C ARG A 284 6.35 25.17 -18.62
N THR A 285 5.11 25.15 -19.09
CA THR A 285 3.93 25.02 -18.20
C THR A 285 3.97 26.07 -17.08
N VAL A 286 4.13 27.33 -17.47
CA VAL A 286 4.27 28.46 -16.54
C VAL A 286 3.00 29.29 -16.61
N THR A 287 2.33 29.47 -15.48
CA THR A 287 1.16 30.34 -15.34
C THR A 287 1.49 31.45 -14.35
N VAL A 288 1.53 32.69 -14.85
CA VAL A 288 1.84 33.91 -14.09
C VAL A 288 0.86 35.01 -14.50
N LYS A 289 0.78 36.09 -13.71
CA LYS A 289 -0.01 37.27 -14.08
C LYS A 289 0.60 37.97 -15.30
N ASN A 290 1.85 38.41 -15.15
CA ASN A 290 2.63 39.09 -16.17
C ASN A 290 4.05 38.53 -16.20
N ILE A 291 4.79 38.80 -17.26
CA ILE A 291 6.24 38.61 -17.28
C ILE A 291 6.90 39.63 -16.34
N GLY A 292 6.42 40.88 -16.34
CA GLY A 292 6.88 41.96 -15.44
C GLY A 292 8.13 42.68 -15.93
N GLY A 293 9.18 41.96 -16.30
CA GLY A 293 10.43 42.51 -16.85
C GLY A 293 10.64 42.16 -18.32
N ARG A 294 11.30 43.04 -19.08
CA ARG A 294 11.62 42.78 -20.48
C ARG A 294 12.69 41.71 -20.60
N ILE A 295 12.43 40.65 -21.35
CA ILE A 295 13.37 39.55 -21.58
C ILE A 295 13.82 39.60 -23.03
N THR A 296 15.13 39.66 -23.29
CA THR A 296 15.69 39.69 -24.64
C THR A 296 16.64 38.53 -24.88
N GLY A 297 16.78 38.09 -26.13
CA GLY A 297 17.68 36.99 -26.51
C GLY A 297 16.97 35.64 -26.65
N SER A 298 17.71 34.55 -26.48
CA SER A 298 17.22 33.17 -26.71
C SER A 298 16.24 32.70 -25.62
N VAL A 299 14.94 32.78 -25.91
CA VAL A 299 13.86 32.33 -25.03
C VAL A 299 13.04 31.23 -25.70
N LYS A 300 12.96 30.05 -25.06
CA LYS A 300 12.07 28.95 -25.45
C LYS A 300 10.89 28.89 -24.49
N ALA A 301 9.66 28.92 -25.02
CA ALA A 301 8.46 28.89 -24.18
C ALA A 301 7.45 27.85 -24.70
N LYS A 302 6.93 27.02 -23.80
CA LYS A 302 5.86 26.04 -24.07
C LYS A 302 4.82 26.14 -22.96
N LEU A 303 3.54 26.30 -23.31
CA LEU A 303 2.43 26.44 -22.33
C LEU A 303 2.70 27.58 -21.31
N LEU A 304 3.11 28.75 -21.80
CA LEU A 304 3.25 29.97 -21.01
C LEU A 304 1.92 30.75 -21.04
N THR A 305 1.37 31.06 -19.87
CA THR A 305 0.18 31.90 -19.69
C THR A 305 0.57 33.14 -18.89
N ALA A 306 0.46 34.31 -19.51
CA ALA A 306 0.73 35.64 -18.92
C ALA A 306 0.07 36.75 -19.77
N ASP A 307 -0.44 37.81 -19.13
CA ASP A 307 -1.24 38.87 -19.77
C ASP A 307 -0.44 39.76 -20.73
N ASP A 308 0.87 39.96 -20.51
CA ASP A 308 1.72 40.91 -21.24
C ASP A 308 2.88 40.26 -22.04
N SER A 309 2.83 38.94 -22.24
CA SER A 309 3.96 38.17 -22.80
C SER A 309 4.44 38.63 -24.19
N ALA A 310 3.55 39.08 -25.07
CA ALA A 310 3.88 39.47 -26.45
C ALA A 310 4.76 40.73 -26.55
N GLN A 311 4.70 41.63 -25.55
CA GLN A 311 5.51 42.86 -25.54
C GLN A 311 6.81 42.69 -24.77
N GLN A 312 6.83 41.80 -23.77
CA GLN A 312 7.98 41.59 -22.90
C GLN A 312 9.00 40.59 -23.45
N ILE A 313 8.60 39.71 -24.39
CA ILE A 313 9.48 38.69 -24.98
C ILE A 313 9.49 38.86 -26.52
N PRO A 314 10.55 39.42 -27.13
CA PRO A 314 10.61 39.77 -28.55
C PRO A 314 10.70 38.58 -29.50
N SER A 315 11.13 37.40 -29.02
CA SER A 315 11.28 36.19 -29.83
C SER A 315 10.88 34.97 -29.01
N THR A 316 9.58 34.67 -28.95
CA THR A 316 9.07 33.43 -28.37
C THR A 316 9.06 32.34 -29.44
N SER A 317 9.96 31.37 -29.31
CA SER A 317 9.88 30.15 -30.11
C SER A 317 8.91 29.18 -29.42
N LEU A 318 7.64 29.17 -29.83
CA LEU A 318 6.59 28.24 -29.41
C LEU A 318 6.81 26.87 -30.08
N VAL A 319 7.97 26.25 -29.83
CA VAL A 319 8.36 25.00 -30.46
C VAL A 319 8.22 23.85 -29.45
N PRO A 320 7.73 22.67 -29.85
CA PRO A 320 7.88 21.47 -29.04
C PRO A 320 9.36 21.31 -28.69
N ASP A 321 9.70 21.33 -27.41
CA ASP A 321 11.08 21.32 -26.96
C ASP A 321 11.72 19.95 -27.28
N THR A 322 12.26 19.80 -28.50
CA THR A 322 12.86 18.55 -29.01
C THR A 322 14.33 18.73 -29.38
N GLY A 323 14.93 19.91 -29.11
CA GLY A 323 16.37 20.14 -29.28
C GLY A 323 17.00 20.63 -27.98
N CYS A 324 18.12 20.02 -27.57
CA CYS A 324 18.89 20.46 -26.42
C CYS A 324 19.26 21.94 -26.53
N ALA A 325 19.40 22.62 -25.40
CA ALA A 325 19.96 23.96 -25.40
C ALA A 325 21.37 23.91 -26.02
N ASP A 326 21.79 24.89 -26.81
CA ASP A 326 23.21 25.02 -27.17
C ASP A 326 24.09 25.25 -25.91
N ALA A 327 23.44 25.65 -24.81
CA ALA A 327 23.98 25.69 -23.44
C ALA A 327 24.15 24.31 -22.79
N CYS A 328 23.63 23.23 -23.40
CA CYS A 328 23.78 21.86 -22.91
C CYS A 328 25.23 21.41 -23.07
N VAL A 329 25.74 20.87 -21.97
CA VAL A 329 27.15 20.60 -21.66
C VAL A 329 27.80 19.68 -22.71
N PRO A 330 28.85 20.08 -23.42
CA PRO A 330 29.74 19.14 -24.11
C PRO A 330 30.46 18.26 -23.08
N PRO A 331 30.61 16.93 -23.27
CA PRO A 331 30.34 16.13 -24.46
C PRO A 331 29.07 15.28 -24.26
N THR A 332 27.89 15.89 -24.30
CA THR A 332 26.63 15.13 -24.22
C THR A 332 26.24 14.66 -25.63
N THR A 333 25.93 13.37 -25.77
CA THR A 333 25.18 12.87 -26.94
C THR A 333 23.70 13.14 -26.68
N VAL A 334 23.07 13.91 -27.56
CA VAL A 334 21.65 14.28 -27.47
C VAL A 334 20.81 13.13 -28.04
N ASP A 335 19.87 12.56 -27.26
CA ASP A 335 18.81 11.69 -27.81
C ASP A 335 17.63 12.53 -28.35
N ALA A 336 16.71 11.87 -29.06
CA ALA A 336 15.54 12.51 -29.67
C ALA A 336 14.56 13.16 -28.67
N ASP A 337 14.71 12.89 -27.37
CA ASP A 337 13.89 13.42 -26.26
C ASP A 337 14.63 14.52 -25.46
N CYS A 338 15.77 15.05 -25.93
CA CYS A 338 16.63 15.98 -25.19
C CYS A 338 17.22 15.43 -23.89
N LYS A 339 17.46 14.12 -23.79
CA LYS A 339 18.26 13.57 -22.68
C LYS A 339 19.74 13.80 -22.97
N CYS A 340 20.34 14.75 -22.27
CA CYS A 340 21.79 14.94 -22.22
C CYS A 340 22.44 13.97 -21.23
N THR A 341 23.30 13.06 -21.67
CA THR A 341 24.11 12.22 -20.78
C THR A 341 25.33 13.00 -20.26
N CYS A 342 25.36 13.35 -18.96
CA CYS A 342 26.51 14.03 -18.34
C CYS A 342 27.81 13.20 -18.49
N SER A 343 28.92 13.83 -18.85
CA SER A 343 30.25 13.19 -18.77
C SER A 343 30.74 13.06 -17.32
N ALA A 344 31.83 12.31 -17.14
CA ALA A 344 32.49 12.09 -15.84
C ALA A 344 32.99 13.37 -15.13
N ASP A 345 33.03 14.51 -15.83
CA ASP A 345 33.60 15.77 -15.34
C ASP A 345 32.58 16.66 -14.58
N MET A 346 31.28 16.37 -14.64
CA MET A 346 30.26 16.98 -13.77
C MET A 346 29.94 16.06 -12.58
N PRO A 347 30.43 16.36 -11.37
CA PRO A 347 30.24 15.50 -10.19
C PRO A 347 28.79 15.48 -9.69
N ASN A 348 28.04 16.56 -9.92
CA ASN A 348 26.60 16.64 -9.66
C ASN A 348 25.87 16.09 -10.88
N ARG A 349 26.05 14.77 -11.13
CA ARG A 349 25.66 14.02 -12.35
C ARG A 349 24.20 14.13 -12.79
N ASN A 350 23.36 14.80 -12.03
CA ASN A 350 21.92 14.73 -12.18
C ASN A 350 21.30 15.95 -12.91
N PHE A 351 22.11 16.94 -13.34
CA PHE A 351 21.58 18.23 -13.83
C PHE A 351 21.91 18.58 -15.30
N CYS A 352 22.52 17.69 -16.11
CA CYS A 352 22.86 18.04 -17.50
C CYS A 352 21.69 18.04 -18.46
N THR A 353 20.52 17.52 -18.08
CA THR A 353 19.34 17.53 -18.95
C THR A 353 18.41 18.67 -18.54
N ALA A 354 17.89 19.40 -19.53
CA ALA A 354 16.74 20.26 -19.33
C ALA A 354 15.45 19.49 -18.94
N MET A 355 15.51 18.16 -18.69
CA MET A 355 14.32 17.29 -18.74
C MET A 355 14.26 16.12 -17.75
N ASN A 356 15.32 15.77 -17.02
CA ASN A 356 15.25 14.78 -15.95
C ASN A 356 15.61 15.43 -14.62
N ASP A 357 14.62 15.40 -13.73
CA ASP A 357 14.72 15.84 -12.34
C ASP A 357 15.96 15.20 -11.71
N PRO A 358 16.85 15.99 -11.10
CA PRO A 358 18.06 15.46 -10.49
C PRO A 358 17.79 14.53 -9.32
N TYR A 359 16.57 14.61 -8.82
CA TYR A 359 15.99 13.63 -7.98
C TYR A 359 14.77 13.02 -8.67
N THR A 360 15.00 12.32 -9.78
CA THR A 360 13.98 11.41 -10.36
C THR A 360 13.37 10.44 -9.33
N ASN A 361 14.07 10.20 -8.22
CA ASN A 361 13.61 9.41 -7.06
C ASN A 361 13.16 10.25 -5.85
N TYR A 362 13.12 11.59 -5.94
CA TYR A 362 12.61 12.44 -4.86
C TYR A 362 11.09 12.44 -4.91
N VAL A 363 10.54 11.76 -3.91
CA VAL A 363 9.13 11.80 -3.59
C VAL A 363 8.94 13.04 -2.73
N TYR A 364 8.45 14.13 -3.33
CA TYR A 364 8.04 15.32 -2.59
C TYR A 364 7.06 14.90 -1.48
N LEU A 365 7.37 15.25 -0.22
CA LEU A 365 6.57 14.86 0.95
C LEU A 365 5.12 15.37 0.89
N GLY A 366 4.82 16.35 0.02
CA GLY A 366 3.49 16.85 -0.25
C GLY A 366 2.76 16.18 -1.43
N CYS A 367 3.35 15.22 -2.16
CA CYS A 367 2.60 14.48 -3.17
C CYS A 367 1.45 13.67 -2.51
N SER A 368 0.32 13.55 -3.21
CA SER A 368 -0.77 12.66 -2.81
C SER A 368 -0.24 11.24 -2.53
N VAL A 369 -0.72 10.59 -1.47
CA VAL A 369 -0.22 9.27 -1.05
C VAL A 369 -0.21 8.26 -2.19
N GLY A 370 0.87 7.47 -2.26
CA GLY A 370 1.10 6.50 -3.33
C GLY A 370 1.65 7.09 -4.62
N CYS A 371 1.84 8.41 -4.69
CA CYS A 371 2.49 9.07 -5.81
C CYS A 371 4.00 9.10 -5.63
N THR A 372 4.74 8.59 -6.62
CA THR A 372 6.21 8.68 -6.67
C THR A 372 6.69 9.91 -7.42
N LYS A 373 5.85 10.51 -8.27
CA LYS A 373 6.15 11.75 -8.99
C LYS A 373 4.88 12.57 -9.18
N CYS A 374 4.82 13.80 -8.66
CA CYS A 374 3.65 14.67 -8.81
C CYS A 374 3.99 16.02 -9.45
N SER A 375 3.04 16.59 -10.19
CA SER A 375 3.13 17.96 -10.72
C SER A 375 2.80 19.03 -9.67
N ASN A 376 1.97 18.68 -8.69
CA ASN A 376 1.68 19.43 -7.47
C ASN A 376 1.04 18.46 -6.45
N GLU A 377 0.72 18.94 -5.24
CA GLU A 377 0.16 18.10 -4.15
C GLU A 377 -1.09 17.27 -4.53
N THR A 378 -1.87 17.73 -5.51
CA THR A 378 -3.13 17.10 -5.92
C THR A 378 -3.06 16.36 -7.26
N ALA A 379 -1.97 16.51 -8.00
CA ALA A 379 -1.84 16.01 -9.36
C ALA A 379 -0.58 15.17 -9.54
N CYS A 380 -0.73 13.87 -9.33
CA CYS A 380 0.25 12.84 -9.56
C CYS A 380 0.48 12.55 -11.05
N LEU A 381 1.75 12.30 -11.41
CA LEU A 381 2.22 11.91 -12.72
C LEU A 381 2.65 10.43 -12.76
N GLU A 382 3.11 9.89 -11.63
CA GLU A 382 3.57 8.49 -11.53
C GLU A 382 3.26 7.92 -10.15
N CYS A 383 2.70 6.71 -10.11
CA CYS A 383 2.35 6.02 -8.87
C CYS A 383 3.42 4.99 -8.48
N GLY A 384 3.62 4.85 -7.17
CA GLY A 384 4.48 3.84 -6.59
C GLY A 384 3.87 2.44 -6.61
N ALA A 385 4.70 1.44 -6.29
CA ALA A 385 4.26 0.06 -6.19
C ALA A 385 3.05 -0.08 -5.24
N GLY A 386 2.03 -0.80 -5.70
CA GLY A 386 0.78 -0.95 -4.97
C GLY A 386 -0.23 0.18 -5.21
N TYR A 387 -0.02 1.07 -6.18
CA TYR A 387 -0.97 2.12 -6.57
C TYR A 387 -1.12 2.21 -8.10
N ASN A 388 -2.34 2.52 -8.57
CA ASN A 388 -2.65 2.80 -9.97
C ASN A 388 -3.02 4.28 -10.15
N LEU A 389 -2.54 4.89 -11.25
CA LEU A 389 -2.88 6.27 -11.60
C LEU A 389 -4.30 6.34 -12.18
N VAL A 390 -5.20 7.03 -11.50
CA VAL A 390 -6.58 7.29 -11.93
C VAL A 390 -6.75 8.80 -12.10
N GLY A 391 -6.79 9.26 -13.35
CA GLY A 391 -6.71 10.69 -13.64
C GLY A 391 -5.33 11.24 -13.24
N THR A 392 -5.30 12.13 -12.25
CA THR A 392 -4.07 12.67 -11.66
C THR A 392 -3.87 12.23 -10.20
N VAL A 393 -4.48 11.12 -9.76
CA VAL A 393 -4.41 10.66 -8.36
C VAL A 393 -3.99 9.20 -8.31
N CYS A 394 -3.12 8.84 -7.35
CA CYS A 394 -2.76 7.45 -7.11
C CYS A 394 -3.76 6.77 -6.17
N SER A 395 -4.32 5.66 -6.63
CA SER A 395 -5.27 4.85 -5.87
C SER A 395 -4.66 3.48 -5.55
N LEU A 396 -4.79 3.01 -4.30
CA LEU A 396 -4.26 1.72 -3.86
C LEU A 396 -4.76 0.56 -4.72
N ILE A 397 -3.86 -0.36 -5.04
CA ILE A 397 -4.12 -1.65 -5.68
C ILE A 397 -4.46 -2.63 -4.55
N GLY A 398 -5.76 -2.97 -4.39
CA GLY A 398 -6.21 -4.06 -3.50
C GLY A 398 -6.27 -3.72 -2.00
N GLY A 399 -6.79 -2.53 -1.64
CA GLY A 399 -6.67 -1.93 -0.30
C GLY A 399 -7.04 -2.76 0.93
N GLU A 400 -6.20 -2.65 1.97
CA GLU A 400 -6.58 -2.87 3.37
C GLU A 400 -6.09 -1.70 4.24
N CYS A 401 -6.92 -1.32 5.21
CA CYS A 401 -6.63 -0.24 6.17
C CYS A 401 -5.86 -0.79 7.37
N THR A 402 -4.87 -0.04 7.88
CA THR A 402 -4.10 -0.44 9.07
C THR A 402 -4.89 -0.38 10.38
N ASP A 403 -5.97 0.42 10.44
CA ASP A 403 -6.93 0.36 11.54
C ASP A 403 -7.95 -0.76 11.24
N PRO A 404 -7.98 -1.84 12.05
CA PRO A 404 -8.90 -2.96 11.83
C PRO A 404 -10.38 -2.59 11.99
N ASN A 405 -10.68 -1.42 12.57
CA ASN A 405 -12.04 -0.90 12.73
C ASN A 405 -12.41 0.10 11.63
N CYS A 406 -11.50 0.34 10.68
CA CYS A 406 -11.71 1.19 9.54
C CYS A 406 -12.20 0.40 8.34
N LYS A 407 -13.37 0.78 7.83
CA LYS A 407 -14.01 0.17 6.67
C LYS A 407 -13.48 0.73 5.36
N THR A 408 -13.25 2.04 5.28
CA THR A 408 -12.58 2.68 4.14
C THR A 408 -11.57 3.72 4.63
N CYS A 409 -10.39 3.72 4.04
CA CYS A 409 -9.32 4.67 4.37
C CYS A 409 -8.76 5.30 3.09
N THR A 410 -8.24 6.51 3.24
CA THR A 410 -7.52 7.20 2.17
C THR A 410 -6.02 6.93 2.23
N THR A 411 -5.49 6.65 3.42
CA THR A 411 -4.10 6.25 3.66
C THR A 411 -4.06 5.23 4.81
N PRO A 412 -2.97 4.45 4.98
CA PRO A 412 -2.79 3.63 6.18
C PRO A 412 -2.88 4.50 7.44
N GLY A 413 -3.98 4.33 8.21
CA GLY A 413 -4.23 5.02 9.47
C GLY A 413 -5.08 6.29 9.37
N GLN A 414 -5.53 6.68 8.18
CA GLN A 414 -6.50 7.77 7.99
C GLN A 414 -7.83 7.19 7.51
N CYS A 415 -8.72 6.95 8.46
CA CYS A 415 -10.02 6.42 8.16
C CYS A 415 -10.98 7.49 7.63
N THR A 416 -11.88 7.07 6.75
CA THR A 416 -12.95 7.89 6.18
C THR A 416 -14.33 7.30 6.42
N ASP A 417 -14.44 5.98 6.60
CA ASP A 417 -15.66 5.29 7.04
C ASP A 417 -15.29 4.19 8.03
N CYS A 418 -15.97 4.14 9.17
CA CYS A 418 -15.72 3.17 10.22
C CYS A 418 -16.64 1.95 10.09
N HIS A 419 -16.19 0.79 10.57
CA HIS A 419 -17.08 -0.35 10.73
C HIS A 419 -18.18 -0.06 11.77
N ASN A 420 -19.30 -0.79 11.69
CA ASN A 420 -20.41 -0.63 12.62
C ASN A 420 -19.93 -0.75 14.08
N GLY A 421 -20.49 0.09 14.96
CA GLY A 421 -20.06 0.22 16.36
C GLY A 421 -18.91 1.20 16.60
N TYR A 422 -18.34 1.78 15.55
CA TYR A 422 -17.28 2.78 15.60
C TYR A 422 -17.67 4.06 14.86
N GLY A 423 -17.19 5.19 15.37
CA GLY A 423 -17.40 6.52 14.81
C GLY A 423 -16.09 7.24 14.58
N LEU A 424 -16.08 8.09 13.56
CA LEU A 424 -14.91 8.81 13.12
C LEU A 424 -14.57 9.97 14.09
N THR A 425 -13.34 10.01 14.60
CA THR A 425 -12.86 11.15 15.39
C THR A 425 -12.36 12.29 14.50
N SER A 426 -12.15 13.47 15.09
CA SER A 426 -11.49 14.60 14.42
C SER A 426 -10.03 14.34 14.02
N SER A 427 -9.45 13.22 14.47
CA SER A 427 -8.11 12.75 14.08
C SER A 427 -8.15 11.61 13.06
N ASN A 428 -9.30 11.40 12.40
CA ASN A 428 -9.52 10.35 11.39
C ASN A 428 -9.28 8.91 11.89
N ALA A 429 -9.46 8.68 13.19
CA ALA A 429 -9.40 7.35 13.80
C ALA A 429 -10.81 6.82 14.06
N CYS A 430 -10.99 5.50 14.00
CA CYS A 430 -12.25 4.87 14.39
C CYS A 430 -12.22 4.51 15.87
N VAL A 431 -13.10 5.14 16.65
CA VAL A 431 -13.27 4.81 18.07
C VAL A 431 -14.69 4.35 18.32
N ARG A 432 -14.87 3.54 19.36
CA ARG A 432 -16.18 2.98 19.69
C ARG A 432 -17.20 4.10 19.93
N CYS A 433 -18.43 3.91 19.45
CA CYS A 433 -19.53 4.83 19.73
C CYS A 433 -19.66 5.08 21.25
N SER A 434 -19.74 6.34 21.66
CA SER A 434 -19.89 6.74 23.07
C SER A 434 -21.34 6.76 23.52
N VAL A 435 -22.30 6.73 22.58
CA VAL A 435 -23.73 6.60 22.89
C VAL A 435 -24.05 5.15 23.28
N ALA A 436 -24.59 4.96 24.48
CA ALA A 436 -25.02 3.65 24.97
C ALA A 436 -26.07 3.03 24.04
N HIS A 437 -25.99 1.72 23.83
CA HIS A 437 -26.86 0.96 22.92
C HIS A 437 -26.83 1.38 21.44
N CYS A 438 -25.78 2.08 21.00
CA CYS A 438 -25.63 2.48 19.61
C CYS A 438 -25.05 1.37 18.73
N LYS A 439 -25.67 1.16 17.55
CA LYS A 439 -25.22 0.23 16.51
C LYS A 439 -24.36 0.92 15.44
N SER A 440 -24.66 2.17 15.11
CA SER A 440 -23.94 2.94 14.10
C SER A 440 -23.84 4.42 14.45
N CYS A 441 -22.62 4.96 14.38
CA CYS A 441 -22.29 6.36 14.67
C CYS A 441 -21.25 6.92 13.67
N PRO A 442 -21.50 6.81 12.35
CA PRO A 442 -20.45 6.84 11.31
C PRO A 442 -19.69 8.17 11.27
N THR A 443 -20.35 9.29 11.57
CA THR A 443 -19.77 10.64 11.46
C THR A 443 -19.19 11.18 12.77
N ASN A 444 -19.60 10.65 13.93
CA ASN A 444 -19.14 11.11 15.23
C ASN A 444 -19.48 10.06 16.32
N PRO A 445 -18.53 9.65 17.18
CA PRO A 445 -18.77 8.69 18.26
C PRO A 445 -19.95 9.06 19.19
N GLY A 446 -20.21 10.35 19.38
CA GLY A 446 -21.26 10.90 20.25
C GLY A 446 -22.62 11.10 19.59
N THR A 447 -22.80 10.72 18.32
CA THR A 447 -24.09 10.84 17.62
C THR A 447 -24.48 9.50 17.03
N CYS A 448 -25.56 8.91 17.53
CA CYS A 448 -26.03 7.63 17.05
C CYS A 448 -27.06 7.79 15.93
N THR A 449 -26.83 7.15 14.78
CA THR A 449 -27.76 7.15 13.65
C THR A 449 -28.57 5.85 13.57
N MET A 450 -28.10 4.77 14.21
CA MET A 450 -28.85 3.52 14.35
C MET A 450 -28.60 2.87 15.71
N CYS A 451 -29.65 2.41 16.35
CA CYS A 451 -29.59 1.75 17.65
C CYS A 451 -29.45 0.23 17.56
N LEU A 452 -28.95 -0.40 18.62
CA LEU A 452 -28.94 -1.86 18.75
C LEU A 452 -30.38 -2.36 18.91
N SER A 453 -30.62 -3.60 18.48
CA SER A 453 -31.92 -4.25 18.59
C SER A 453 -32.47 -4.17 20.03
N GLY A 454 -33.74 -3.81 20.16
CA GLY A 454 -34.39 -3.55 21.45
C GLY A 454 -34.23 -2.13 21.96
N SER A 455 -33.72 -1.20 21.14
CA SER A 455 -33.70 0.23 21.41
C SER A 455 -33.98 1.04 20.14
N GLU A 456 -34.62 2.19 20.30
CA GLU A 456 -35.01 3.08 19.21
C GLU A 456 -34.36 4.47 19.36
N PRO A 457 -34.05 5.16 18.25
CA PRO A 457 -33.46 6.48 18.29
C PRO A 457 -34.51 7.51 18.72
N VAL A 458 -34.32 8.10 19.90
CA VAL A 458 -35.08 9.25 20.38
C VAL A 458 -34.11 10.43 20.46
N GLY A 459 -34.04 11.22 19.39
CA GLY A 459 -32.97 12.19 19.19
C GLY A 459 -31.62 11.51 18.90
N ASN A 460 -30.52 12.01 19.48
CA ASN A 460 -29.17 11.44 19.32
C ASN A 460 -28.85 10.29 20.30
N VAL A 461 -29.86 9.77 21.02
CA VAL A 461 -29.71 8.75 22.07
C VAL A 461 -30.61 7.54 21.76
N CYS A 462 -30.09 6.34 22.04
CA CYS A 462 -30.84 5.10 21.92
C CYS A 462 -31.60 4.79 23.20
N THR A 463 -32.93 4.80 23.12
CA THR A 463 -33.81 4.51 24.26
C THR A 463 -34.31 3.07 24.16
N PRO A 464 -34.13 2.23 25.19
CA PRO A 464 -34.63 0.85 25.19
C PRO A 464 -36.15 0.76 25.03
N CYS A 465 -36.61 -0.26 24.31
CA CYS A 465 -38.03 -0.63 24.30
C CYS A 465 -38.44 -1.09 25.71
N SER A 466 -39.63 -0.66 26.16
CA SER A 466 -40.20 -1.01 27.47
C SER A 466 -40.77 -2.43 27.49
N ASN A 467 -41.19 -2.97 26.33
CA ASN A 467 -41.65 -4.36 26.23
C ASN A 467 -40.48 -5.33 26.25
N ALA A 468 -40.49 -6.27 27.20
CA ALA A 468 -39.51 -7.34 27.28
C ALA A 468 -39.52 -8.18 25.98
N ASN A 469 -38.34 -8.55 25.50
CA ASN A 469 -38.14 -9.33 24.26
C ASN A 469 -38.59 -8.64 22.96
N CYS A 470 -38.82 -7.33 22.98
CA CYS A 470 -39.03 -6.55 21.77
C CYS A 470 -37.70 -6.15 21.12
N VAL A 471 -37.58 -6.28 19.79
CA VAL A 471 -36.38 -5.87 19.03
C VAL A 471 -36.56 -4.59 18.22
N SER A 472 -37.79 -4.18 17.93
CA SER A 472 -38.09 -2.88 17.29
C SER A 472 -39.42 -2.32 17.79
N CYS A 473 -39.42 -1.04 18.16
CA CYS A 473 -40.57 -0.33 18.73
C CYS A 473 -40.72 1.11 18.17
N PRO A 474 -40.80 1.30 16.84
CA PRO A 474 -40.77 2.61 16.19
C PRO A 474 -42.00 3.49 16.52
N GLY A 475 -43.07 2.89 17.04
CA GLY A 475 -44.27 3.60 17.53
C GLY A 475 -44.13 4.16 18.95
N GLY A 476 -42.94 4.06 19.56
CA GLY A 476 -42.66 4.43 20.95
C GLY A 476 -42.33 3.21 21.81
N ALA A 477 -41.66 3.42 22.95
CA ALA A 477 -41.07 2.36 23.77
C ALA A 477 -42.06 1.24 24.20
N ASN A 478 -43.38 1.51 24.21
CA ASN A 478 -44.42 0.57 24.62
C ASN A 478 -45.08 -0.21 23.46
N THR A 479 -44.76 0.08 22.20
CA THR A 479 -45.42 -0.53 21.05
C THR A 479 -44.40 -1.32 20.24
N CYS A 480 -44.40 -2.64 20.38
CA CYS A 480 -43.48 -3.49 19.64
C CYS A 480 -44.01 -3.76 18.22
N THR A 481 -43.12 -3.74 17.23
CA THR A 481 -43.43 -4.14 15.86
C THR A 481 -42.63 -5.35 15.41
N GLN A 482 -41.62 -5.75 16.19
CA GLN A 482 -40.82 -6.94 15.92
C GLN A 482 -40.29 -7.53 17.23
N CYS A 483 -40.43 -8.83 17.42
CA CYS A 483 -40.01 -9.55 18.62
C CYS A 483 -38.67 -10.27 18.44
N ALA A 484 -37.99 -10.55 19.55
CA ALA A 484 -36.77 -11.34 19.58
C ALA A 484 -37.05 -12.78 19.13
N SER A 485 -36.02 -13.48 18.65
CA SER A 485 -36.14 -14.89 18.28
C SER A 485 -36.70 -15.72 19.43
N GLY A 486 -37.62 -16.63 19.12
CA GLY A 486 -38.38 -17.43 20.08
C GLY A 486 -39.62 -16.70 20.62
N TYR A 487 -39.96 -15.52 20.09
CA TYR A 487 -41.16 -14.76 20.45
C TYR A 487 -41.93 -14.33 19.20
N ARG A 488 -43.25 -14.28 19.31
CA ARG A 488 -44.15 -13.76 18.28
C ARG A 488 -44.79 -12.45 18.71
N LEU A 489 -45.16 -11.65 17.72
CA LEU A 489 -45.85 -10.38 17.94
C LEU A 489 -47.36 -10.62 18.10
N VAL A 490 -47.92 -10.25 19.24
CA VAL A 490 -49.37 -10.29 19.53
C VAL A 490 -49.78 -8.94 20.12
N ASP A 491 -50.66 -8.22 19.43
CA ASP A 491 -51.20 -6.91 19.86
C ASP A 491 -50.15 -5.89 20.33
N GLY A 492 -48.99 -5.85 19.65
CA GLY A 492 -47.90 -4.93 19.99
C GLY A 492 -46.98 -5.40 21.14
N THR A 493 -47.15 -6.65 21.60
CA THR A 493 -46.34 -7.28 22.66
C THR A 493 -45.71 -8.59 22.18
N CYS A 494 -44.65 -9.04 22.86
CA CYS A 494 -43.92 -10.24 22.48
C CYS A 494 -44.27 -11.42 23.39
N GLU A 495 -44.89 -12.45 22.80
CA GLU A 495 -45.27 -13.69 23.48
C GLU A 495 -44.30 -14.81 23.10
N GLN A 496 -43.88 -15.64 24.06
CA GLN A 496 -42.90 -16.70 23.83
C GLN A 496 -43.50 -17.87 23.03
N CYS A 497 -42.76 -18.38 22.06
CA CYS A 497 -43.08 -19.65 21.40
C CYS A 497 -42.96 -20.80 22.40
N GLN A 498 -43.92 -21.73 22.37
CA GLN A 498 -43.98 -22.87 23.28
C GLN A 498 -43.19 -24.08 22.78
N VAL A 499 -42.73 -24.05 21.52
CA VAL A 499 -41.90 -25.10 20.93
C VAL A 499 -40.43 -24.85 21.29
N SER A 500 -39.77 -25.85 21.88
CA SER A 500 -38.33 -25.80 22.15
C SER A 500 -37.53 -25.62 20.86
N ASP A 501 -36.43 -24.87 20.95
CA ASP A 501 -35.49 -24.65 19.84
C ASP A 501 -36.14 -24.02 18.59
N CYS A 502 -37.22 -23.27 18.79
CA CYS A 502 -37.94 -22.55 17.75
C CYS A 502 -37.54 -21.07 17.71
N LEU A 503 -37.18 -20.55 16.53
CA LEU A 503 -36.89 -19.13 16.30
C LEU A 503 -38.14 -18.31 16.01
N ASN A 504 -39.11 -18.87 15.27
CA ASN A 504 -40.37 -18.19 14.93
C ASN A 504 -41.52 -19.20 14.99
N CYS A 505 -42.63 -18.82 15.61
CA CYS A 505 -43.87 -19.61 15.64
C CYS A 505 -45.01 -18.89 14.90
N ASP A 506 -46.02 -19.64 14.49
CA ASP A 506 -47.20 -19.13 13.80
C ASP A 506 -48.17 -18.42 14.78
N ASN A 507 -49.38 -18.10 14.32
CA ASN A 507 -50.53 -17.67 15.12
C ASN A 507 -50.89 -18.64 16.25
N ASP A 508 -50.33 -19.85 16.26
CA ASP A 508 -50.36 -20.81 17.35
C ASP A 508 -48.93 -20.95 17.93
N PRO A 509 -48.69 -20.66 19.22
CA PRO A 509 -47.34 -20.65 19.77
C PRO A 509 -46.76 -22.07 19.90
N SER A 510 -47.57 -23.11 19.71
CA SER A 510 -47.17 -24.52 19.68
C SER A 510 -46.72 -25.00 18.29
N LYS A 511 -46.73 -24.14 17.27
CA LYS A 511 -46.30 -24.47 15.90
C LYS A 511 -45.13 -23.61 15.48
N CYS A 512 -43.99 -24.25 15.25
CA CYS A 512 -42.80 -23.59 14.76
C CYS A 512 -42.84 -23.41 13.23
N THR A 513 -42.41 -22.26 12.76
CA THR A 513 -42.23 -21.94 11.35
C THR A 513 -40.75 -21.84 10.97
N GLN A 514 -39.86 -21.64 11.96
CA GLN A 514 -38.41 -21.60 11.75
C GLN A 514 -37.66 -22.09 12.98
N CYS A 515 -36.80 -23.10 12.82
CA CYS A 515 -36.01 -23.68 13.92
C CYS A 515 -34.68 -22.95 14.16
N ALA A 516 -34.17 -23.08 15.38
CA ALA A 516 -32.85 -22.60 15.77
C ALA A 516 -31.74 -23.24 14.93
N PRO A 517 -30.56 -22.60 14.80
CA PRO A 517 -29.44 -23.20 14.09
C PRO A 517 -29.14 -24.62 14.63
N ASN A 518 -28.88 -25.57 13.72
CA ASN A 518 -28.68 -27.00 13.99
C ASN A 518 -29.93 -27.81 14.35
N TYR A 519 -31.12 -27.21 14.30
CA TYR A 519 -32.39 -27.91 14.41
C TYR A 519 -33.17 -27.82 13.10
N TYR A 520 -33.89 -28.90 12.80
CA TYR A 520 -34.65 -29.02 11.55
C TYR A 520 -36.14 -29.09 11.86
N LEU A 521 -36.93 -28.41 11.04
CA LEU A 521 -38.38 -28.39 11.12
C LEU A 521 -38.92 -29.73 10.63
N ASN A 522 -39.70 -30.41 11.47
CA ASN A 522 -40.36 -31.67 11.08
C ASN A 522 -41.81 -31.45 10.62
N SER A 523 -42.45 -32.51 10.16
CA SER A 523 -43.84 -32.53 9.68
C SER A 523 -44.88 -32.20 10.75
N LEU A 524 -44.50 -32.17 12.03
CA LEU A 524 -45.35 -31.75 13.16
C LEU A 524 -45.14 -30.27 13.54
N SER A 525 -44.42 -29.50 12.72
CA SER A 525 -44.06 -28.11 13.01
C SER A 525 -43.29 -27.96 14.32
N THR A 526 -42.44 -28.93 14.66
CA THR A 526 -41.54 -28.88 15.82
C THR A 526 -40.08 -29.00 15.39
N CYS A 527 -39.16 -28.59 16.26
CA CYS A 527 -37.73 -28.55 15.98
C CYS A 527 -37.01 -29.73 16.64
N SER A 528 -36.13 -30.40 15.88
CA SER A 528 -35.34 -31.52 16.40
C SER A 528 -33.88 -31.47 15.93
N PRO A 529 -32.92 -31.91 16.75
CA PRO A 529 -31.48 -31.79 16.48
C PRO A 529 -30.94 -32.84 15.49
N ALA A 530 -31.79 -33.57 14.76
CA ALA A 530 -31.36 -34.61 13.85
C ALA A 530 -30.72 -34.01 12.59
N ALA A 531 -29.43 -33.67 12.71
CA ALA A 531 -28.49 -33.60 11.60
C ALA A 531 -28.40 -34.98 10.93
N CYS A 532 -28.14 -34.99 9.62
CA CYS A 532 -27.92 -36.19 8.82
C CYS A 532 -26.86 -37.09 9.49
N GLY A 533 -27.31 -38.14 10.21
CA GLY A 533 -26.45 -39.02 11.01
C GLY A 533 -25.86 -40.20 10.22
N ILE A 534 -25.91 -40.14 8.89
CA ILE A 534 -25.47 -41.22 8.00
C ILE A 534 -23.95 -41.08 7.77
N LYS A 535 -23.18 -42.10 8.15
CA LYS A 535 -21.73 -42.12 7.97
C LYS A 535 -21.37 -42.01 6.47
N HIS A 536 -20.43 -41.11 6.14
CA HIS A 536 -20.01 -40.78 4.76
C HIS A 536 -21.09 -40.11 3.87
N CYS A 537 -22.14 -39.55 4.46
CA CYS A 537 -23.17 -38.79 3.75
C CYS A 537 -22.94 -37.29 3.85
N THR A 538 -22.95 -36.59 2.71
CA THR A 538 -22.81 -35.14 2.61
C THR A 538 -24.16 -34.41 2.53
N GLN A 539 -25.25 -35.11 2.16
CA GLN A 539 -26.60 -34.56 2.12
C GLN A 539 -27.66 -35.66 2.28
N CYS A 540 -28.59 -35.51 3.23
CA CYS A 540 -29.72 -36.42 3.41
C CYS A 540 -30.91 -36.03 2.52
N ASP A 541 -31.76 -36.99 2.19
CA ASP A 541 -33.00 -36.78 1.44
C ASP A 541 -34.01 -35.94 2.25
N GLU A 542 -34.54 -34.88 1.65
CA GLU A 542 -35.41 -33.90 2.31
C GLU A 542 -36.78 -34.48 2.74
N GLN A 543 -37.24 -35.55 2.08
CA GLN A 543 -38.52 -36.21 2.40
C GLN A 543 -38.32 -37.39 3.34
N THR A 544 -37.12 -37.99 3.34
CA THR A 544 -36.76 -39.16 4.15
C THR A 544 -35.37 -38.98 4.76
N PRO A 545 -35.23 -38.26 5.89
CA PRO A 545 -33.94 -37.93 6.52
C PRO A 545 -33.09 -39.12 7.00
N SER A 546 -33.62 -40.34 6.89
CA SER A 546 -32.91 -41.60 7.12
C SER A 546 -32.17 -42.14 5.88
N ARG A 547 -32.23 -41.45 4.73
CA ARG A 547 -31.58 -41.82 3.46
C ARG A 547 -30.62 -40.73 3.00
N CYS A 548 -29.54 -41.13 2.34
CA CYS A 548 -28.54 -40.22 1.79
C CYS A 548 -28.80 -39.89 0.32
N GLN A 549 -28.74 -38.61 -0.01
CA GLN A 549 -28.81 -38.10 -1.38
C GLN A 549 -27.42 -38.02 -2.02
N HIS A 550 -26.40 -37.59 -1.26
CA HIS A 550 -25.01 -37.46 -1.74
C HIS A 550 -24.00 -38.04 -0.76
N CYS A 551 -23.10 -38.89 -1.24
CA CYS A 551 -22.04 -39.54 -0.45
C CYS A 551 -20.67 -38.91 -0.73
N GLU A 552 -19.78 -38.99 0.26
CA GLU A 552 -18.37 -38.62 0.11
C GLU A 552 -17.69 -39.57 -0.89
N THR A 553 -16.85 -39.07 -1.80
CA THR A 553 -16.02 -39.95 -2.65
C THR A 553 -15.01 -40.73 -1.81
N PRO A 554 -14.82 -42.05 -1.99
CA PRO A 554 -15.27 -42.92 -3.09
C PRO A 554 -16.57 -43.73 -2.80
N TYR A 555 -17.39 -43.32 -1.85
CA TYR A 555 -18.66 -43.97 -1.51
C TYR A 555 -19.79 -43.60 -2.50
N THR A 556 -20.72 -44.52 -2.69
CA THR A 556 -21.94 -44.36 -3.49
C THR A 556 -23.16 -44.77 -2.69
N VAL A 557 -24.34 -44.26 -3.06
CA VAL A 557 -25.60 -44.57 -2.37
C VAL A 557 -26.01 -46.01 -2.70
N ASP A 558 -26.19 -46.86 -1.67
CA ASP A 558 -26.79 -48.19 -1.81
C ASP A 558 -28.29 -48.03 -2.07
N SER A 559 -28.76 -48.52 -3.21
CA SER A 559 -30.17 -48.45 -3.59
C SER A 559 -31.10 -49.22 -2.65
N TYR A 560 -30.57 -50.16 -1.85
CA TYR A 560 -31.35 -50.97 -0.92
C TYR A 560 -31.80 -50.20 0.32
N ASP A 561 -30.87 -49.55 1.04
CA ASP A 561 -31.14 -48.86 2.31
C ASP A 561 -30.89 -47.34 2.26
N GLY A 562 -30.35 -46.83 1.15
CA GLY A 562 -30.02 -45.41 1.00
C GLY A 562 -28.79 -44.97 1.81
N LEU A 563 -27.95 -45.91 2.28
CA LEU A 563 -26.72 -45.60 3.00
C LEU A 563 -25.52 -45.50 2.05
N CYS A 564 -24.45 -44.86 2.49
CA CYS A 564 -23.22 -44.76 1.70
C CYS A 564 -22.36 -46.03 1.82
N MET A 565 -22.17 -46.73 0.70
CA MET A 565 -21.34 -47.92 0.58
C MET A 565 -20.09 -47.63 -0.25
N LEU A 566 -18.99 -48.34 0.02
CA LEU A 566 -17.76 -48.20 -0.78
C LEU A 566 -17.98 -48.80 -2.18
N SER A 567 -17.62 -48.06 -3.22
CA SER A 567 -17.83 -48.52 -4.60
C SER A 567 -17.03 -49.81 -4.88
N GLY A 568 -17.71 -50.87 -5.31
CA GLY A 568 -17.09 -52.15 -5.69
C GLY A 568 -16.94 -53.17 -4.56
N THR A 569 -17.47 -52.92 -3.35
CA THR A 569 -17.50 -53.93 -2.27
C THR A 569 -18.87 -54.56 -2.09
N CYS A 570 -18.86 -55.87 -1.86
CA CYS A 570 -20.05 -56.66 -1.57
C CYS A 570 -20.23 -56.85 -0.06
N SER A 571 -21.46 -56.64 0.43
CA SER A 571 -21.84 -57.01 1.79
C SER A 571 -22.30 -58.48 1.89
N VAL A 572 -22.54 -59.14 0.75
CA VAL A 572 -22.94 -60.55 0.71
C VAL A 572 -21.72 -61.44 0.93
N ALA A 573 -21.79 -62.35 1.91
CA ALA A 573 -20.71 -63.29 2.19
C ALA A 573 -20.45 -64.23 1.00
N ASN A 574 -19.17 -64.50 0.73
CA ASN A 574 -18.68 -65.34 -0.36
C ASN A 574 -19.09 -64.87 -1.77
N CYS A 575 -19.19 -63.56 -1.96
CA CYS A 575 -19.59 -62.92 -3.20
C CYS A 575 -18.42 -62.16 -3.85
N THR A 576 -18.16 -62.42 -5.13
CA THR A 576 -17.10 -61.77 -5.91
C THR A 576 -17.58 -60.51 -6.63
N THR A 577 -18.82 -60.46 -7.11
CA THR A 577 -19.40 -59.27 -7.72
C THR A 577 -20.84 -59.06 -7.30
N CYS A 578 -21.22 -57.81 -7.05
CA CYS A 578 -22.58 -57.42 -6.69
C CYS A 578 -23.26 -56.68 -7.84
N GLN A 579 -24.58 -56.72 -7.83
CA GLN A 579 -25.39 -55.95 -8.77
C GLN A 579 -25.06 -54.45 -8.65
N ALA A 580 -24.95 -53.77 -9.79
CA ALA A 580 -24.69 -52.35 -9.83
C ALA A 580 -25.70 -51.57 -8.96
N GLY A 581 -25.18 -50.74 -8.05
CA GLY A 581 -25.99 -49.89 -7.17
C GLY A 581 -26.48 -50.56 -5.88
N THR A 582 -26.12 -51.81 -5.56
CA THR A 582 -26.42 -52.38 -4.25
C THR A 582 -25.33 -53.33 -3.74
N SER A 583 -25.03 -53.28 -2.44
CA SER A 583 -24.08 -54.20 -1.79
C SER A 583 -24.70 -55.54 -1.37
N LYS A 584 -26.04 -55.67 -1.42
CA LYS A 584 -26.80 -56.78 -0.83
C LYS A 584 -27.20 -57.88 -1.81
N VAL A 585 -26.99 -57.68 -3.10
CA VAL A 585 -27.35 -58.65 -4.15
C VAL A 585 -26.09 -59.08 -4.89
N CYS A 586 -25.77 -60.35 -4.77
CA CYS A 586 -24.64 -60.97 -5.44
C CYS A 586 -24.99 -61.40 -6.87
N THR A 587 -24.05 -61.24 -7.80
CA THR A 587 -24.15 -61.72 -9.18
C THR A 587 -23.16 -62.83 -9.50
N THR A 588 -22.03 -62.90 -8.79
CA THR A 588 -21.07 -64.02 -8.90
C THR A 588 -20.53 -64.40 -7.53
N CYS A 589 -20.45 -65.69 -7.25
CA CYS A 589 -19.97 -66.21 -5.97
C CYS A 589 -18.50 -66.62 -6.02
N ASP A 590 -17.88 -66.78 -4.84
CA ASP A 590 -16.57 -67.42 -4.70
C ASP A 590 -16.60 -68.88 -5.16
N THR A 591 -15.42 -69.42 -5.47
CA THR A 591 -15.24 -70.84 -5.80
C THR A 591 -15.84 -71.74 -4.71
N ASN A 592 -16.59 -72.77 -5.12
CA ASN A 592 -17.36 -73.70 -4.26
C ASN A 592 -18.69 -73.16 -3.69
N TYR A 593 -19.14 -71.99 -4.13
CA TYR A 593 -20.47 -71.46 -3.84
C TYR A 593 -21.27 -71.32 -5.14
N TYR A 594 -22.59 -71.51 -5.05
CA TYR A 594 -23.51 -71.24 -6.15
C TYR A 594 -24.45 -70.11 -5.81
N LEU A 595 -24.85 -69.36 -6.85
CA LEU A 595 -25.77 -68.24 -6.71
C LEU A 595 -27.21 -68.74 -6.62
N THR A 596 -27.92 -68.36 -5.56
CA THR A 596 -29.37 -68.55 -5.41
C THR A 596 -29.97 -67.30 -4.77
N ASP A 597 -30.98 -66.72 -5.41
CA ASP A 597 -31.71 -65.53 -4.95
C ASP A 597 -30.79 -64.37 -4.51
N GLY A 598 -29.75 -64.08 -5.31
CA GLY A 598 -28.80 -63.00 -5.01
C GLY A 598 -27.87 -63.28 -3.83
N LYS A 599 -27.83 -64.52 -3.31
CA LYS A 599 -26.95 -64.95 -2.23
C LYS A 599 -26.10 -66.14 -2.65
N CYS A 600 -24.92 -66.24 -2.04
CA CYS A 600 -24.00 -67.35 -2.28
C CYS A 600 -24.19 -68.42 -1.22
N LYS A 601 -24.51 -69.64 -1.68
CA LYS A 601 -24.67 -70.81 -0.82
C LYS A 601 -23.60 -71.83 -1.15
N ALA A 602 -23.04 -72.46 -0.11
CA ALA A 602 -22.03 -73.49 -0.29
C ALA A 602 -22.61 -74.66 -1.09
N MET A 603 -21.83 -75.18 -2.03
CA MET A 603 -22.19 -76.42 -2.72
C MET A 603 -22.25 -77.58 -1.70
N PRO A 604 -23.31 -78.39 -1.69
CA PRO A 604 -23.38 -79.55 -0.81
C PRO A 604 -22.30 -80.58 -1.19
N ASP A 605 -21.69 -81.21 -0.19
CA ASP A 605 -20.69 -82.27 -0.39
C ASP A 605 -21.27 -83.40 -1.25
N CYS A 606 -20.47 -83.89 -2.20
CA CYS A 606 -20.91 -84.93 -3.13
C CYS A 606 -21.03 -86.28 -2.40
N TYR A 607 -22.27 -86.77 -2.21
CA TYR A 607 -22.54 -87.98 -1.42
C TYR A 607 -22.58 -89.26 -2.26
N VAL A 608 -22.35 -89.17 -3.58
CA VAL A 608 -22.36 -90.34 -4.47
C VAL A 608 -21.01 -91.05 -4.41
N ALA A 609 -21.01 -92.30 -3.94
CA ALA A 609 -19.81 -93.12 -3.91
C ALA A 609 -19.20 -93.28 -5.30
N ASN A 610 -17.87 -93.22 -5.38
CA ASN A 610 -17.09 -93.32 -6.62
C ASN A 610 -17.37 -92.22 -7.66
N CYS A 611 -17.94 -91.09 -7.22
CA CYS A 611 -18.19 -89.92 -8.05
C CYS A 611 -17.04 -88.91 -7.94
N ALA A 612 -16.53 -88.45 -9.09
CA ALA A 612 -15.52 -87.39 -9.17
C ALA A 612 -16.16 -85.99 -9.08
N GLN A 613 -17.36 -85.81 -9.66
CA GLN A 613 -18.12 -84.57 -9.60
C GLN A 613 -19.62 -84.85 -9.58
N CYS A 614 -20.33 -84.32 -8.58
CA CYS A 614 -21.80 -84.33 -8.53
C CYS A 614 -22.39 -83.22 -9.42
N MET A 615 -23.66 -83.38 -9.80
CA MET A 615 -24.38 -82.36 -10.56
C MET A 615 -24.50 -81.06 -9.74
N LEU A 616 -24.33 -79.92 -10.39
CA LEU A 616 -24.65 -78.61 -9.80
C LEU A 616 -26.12 -78.66 -9.34
N LEU A 617 -26.35 -78.58 -8.02
CA LEU A 617 -27.65 -78.58 -7.33
C LEU A 617 -28.23 -79.95 -6.90
N ASP A 618 -27.59 -81.07 -7.22
CA ASP A 618 -28.04 -82.38 -6.75
C ASP A 618 -26.84 -83.24 -6.31
N SER A 619 -26.48 -83.16 -5.03
CA SER A 619 -25.37 -83.93 -4.44
C SER A 619 -25.62 -85.43 -4.34
N THR A 620 -26.81 -85.89 -4.75
CA THR A 620 -27.17 -87.31 -4.83
C THR A 620 -27.02 -87.88 -6.24
N LYS A 621 -26.65 -87.05 -7.23
CA LYS A 621 -26.43 -87.45 -8.62
C LYS A 621 -25.03 -87.09 -9.09
N CYS A 622 -24.36 -88.05 -9.71
CA CYS A 622 -23.05 -87.88 -10.28
C CYS A 622 -23.12 -87.36 -11.72
N SER A 623 -22.29 -86.36 -12.06
CA SER A 623 -22.04 -85.97 -13.45
C SER A 623 -20.84 -86.70 -14.04
N THR A 624 -19.83 -86.99 -13.22
CA THR A 624 -18.56 -87.57 -13.67
C THR A 624 -18.04 -88.59 -12.67
N CYS A 625 -17.85 -89.85 -13.09
CA CYS A 625 -17.34 -90.91 -12.21
C CYS A 625 -15.81 -90.92 -12.09
N LEU A 626 -15.30 -91.50 -11.00
CA LEU A 626 -13.86 -91.80 -10.84
C LEU A 626 -13.42 -92.88 -11.85
N ARG A 627 -12.11 -92.97 -12.08
CA ARG A 627 -11.50 -93.93 -13.03
C ARG A 627 -11.94 -95.37 -12.68
N ASP A 628 -12.25 -96.17 -13.71
CA ASP A 628 -12.75 -97.56 -13.63
C ASP A 628 -14.22 -97.75 -13.22
N TYR A 629 -14.99 -96.65 -13.20
CA TYR A 629 -16.44 -96.65 -13.01
C TYR A 629 -17.16 -96.01 -14.21
N THR A 630 -18.35 -96.50 -14.52
CA THR A 630 -19.24 -95.94 -15.55
C THR A 630 -20.46 -95.29 -14.91
N LEU A 631 -20.90 -94.18 -15.50
CA LEU A 631 -22.10 -93.47 -15.07
C LEU A 631 -23.33 -94.22 -15.58
N THR A 632 -24.20 -94.60 -14.66
CA THR A 632 -25.49 -95.22 -14.99
C THR A 632 -26.53 -94.15 -15.39
N THR A 633 -27.63 -94.59 -16.00
CA THR A 633 -28.79 -93.73 -16.30
C THR A 633 -29.46 -93.17 -15.05
N SER A 634 -29.23 -93.77 -13.88
CA SER A 634 -29.66 -93.26 -12.58
C SER A 634 -28.64 -92.32 -11.91
N TYR A 635 -27.62 -91.87 -12.65
CA TYR A 635 -26.59 -90.94 -12.19
C TYR A 635 -25.73 -91.43 -11.01
N ILE A 636 -25.58 -92.74 -10.86
CA ILE A 636 -24.65 -93.38 -9.91
C ILE A 636 -23.49 -94.06 -10.64
N CYS A 637 -22.35 -94.19 -9.98
CA CYS A 637 -21.11 -94.74 -10.54
C CYS A 637 -20.92 -96.22 -10.17
N VAL A 638 -20.85 -97.10 -11.17
CA VAL A 638 -20.69 -98.55 -10.97
C VAL A 638 -19.44 -99.08 -11.67
N SER A 639 -18.79 -100.09 -11.08
CA SER A 639 -17.51 -100.64 -11.55
C SER A 639 -17.66 -101.39 -12.88
N ILE A 640 -16.65 -101.28 -13.74
CA ILE A 640 -16.58 -101.97 -15.02
C ILE A 640 -15.98 -103.38 -14.81
N THR A 641 -16.80 -104.43 -14.67
CA THR A 641 -16.28 -105.81 -14.57
C THR A 641 -15.93 -106.40 -15.94
N SER A 642 -14.73 -106.94 -16.08
CA SER A 642 -14.20 -107.55 -17.31
C SER A 642 -14.87 -108.88 -17.69
N GLY A 643 -15.66 -108.90 -18.77
CA GLY A 643 -16.19 -110.13 -19.38
C GLY A 643 -17.00 -109.90 -20.67
N ALA A 644 -16.35 -110.14 -21.82
CA ALA A 644 -16.89 -110.45 -23.16
C ALA A 644 -17.80 -109.43 -23.92
N ALA A 645 -17.17 -108.78 -24.92
CA ALA A 645 -17.61 -108.49 -26.29
C ALA A 645 -19.09 -108.11 -26.61
N THR A 646 -19.29 -106.94 -27.21
CA THR A 646 -19.32 -106.75 -28.68
C THR A 646 -19.58 -105.28 -29.02
N ALA A 647 -18.89 -104.79 -30.06
CA ALA A 647 -19.03 -103.44 -30.61
C ALA A 647 -20.31 -103.31 -31.45
N TYR A 648 -20.96 -102.14 -31.44
CA TYR A 648 -21.52 -101.52 -32.66
C TYR A 648 -21.73 -99.99 -32.48
N SER A 649 -21.06 -99.27 -33.38
CA SER A 649 -21.46 -98.02 -34.07
C SER A 649 -21.81 -96.73 -33.31
N LEU A 650 -20.89 -95.78 -33.51
CA LEU A 650 -21.05 -94.35 -33.78
C LEU A 650 -22.44 -93.86 -34.26
N TRP A 651 -22.72 -92.61 -33.87
CA TRP A 651 -23.74 -91.63 -34.35
C TRP A 651 -25.08 -91.55 -33.59
N VAL A 652 -25.52 -90.29 -33.43
CA VAL A 652 -26.75 -89.74 -32.81
C VAL A 652 -26.57 -89.38 -31.32
N ALA A 653 -26.60 -88.12 -30.87
CA ALA A 653 -27.02 -86.86 -31.47
C ALA A 653 -26.22 -85.67 -30.91
N ALA A 654 -25.57 -84.94 -31.81
CA ALA A 654 -25.59 -83.49 -31.75
C ALA A 654 -27.00 -83.02 -32.11
N ALA A 655 -27.59 -82.13 -31.30
CA ALA A 655 -28.53 -81.05 -31.67
C ALA A 655 -29.55 -80.76 -30.55
N ALA A 656 -29.24 -79.74 -29.75
CA ALA A 656 -30.19 -78.74 -29.23
C ALA A 656 -29.33 -77.55 -28.73
N LEU A 657 -28.78 -76.74 -29.65
CA LEU A 657 -29.33 -75.43 -30.09
C LEU A 657 -29.55 -74.47 -28.90
N LEU A 658 -28.66 -73.50 -28.64
CA LEU A 658 -28.52 -72.18 -29.31
C LEU A 658 -29.80 -71.33 -29.29
N VAL A 659 -29.88 -70.37 -28.37
CA VAL A 659 -30.50 -69.02 -28.45
C VAL A 659 -29.93 -68.25 -27.22
N SER A 660 -29.36 -67.04 -27.21
CA SER A 660 -28.90 -66.04 -28.17
C SER A 660 -28.18 -64.95 -27.36
N VAL A 661 -26.89 -64.68 -27.63
CA VAL A 661 -26.24 -63.40 -27.24
C VAL A 661 -25.91 -62.68 -28.53
N ALA A 662 -26.85 -61.87 -28.99
CA ALA A 662 -26.66 -60.88 -30.03
C ALA A 662 -27.80 -59.86 -29.95
N THR A 663 -27.56 -58.74 -29.25
CA THR A 663 -27.98 -57.38 -29.65
C THR A 663 -27.52 -56.38 -28.57
N HIS A 664 -26.32 -55.82 -28.77
CA HIS A 664 -26.04 -54.44 -28.36
C HIS A 664 -26.10 -53.60 -29.65
N LEU A 665 -27.20 -52.88 -29.82
CA LEU A 665 -27.38 -51.71 -30.70
C LEU A 665 -28.77 -51.14 -30.40
N VAL A 666 -28.85 -50.36 -29.32
CA VAL A 666 -29.28 -48.95 -29.18
C VAL A 666 -29.08 -48.58 -27.72
#